data_AF-A0A6B1HH83-F1
#
_entry.id   AF-A0A6B1HH83-F1
#
_cell.length_a   1.000
_cell.length_b   1.000
_cell.length_c   1.000
_cell.angle_alpha   90.00
_cell.angle_beta   90.00
_cell.angle_gamma   90.00
#
_symmetry.space_group_name_H-M   'P 1'
#
loop_
_entity.id
_entity.type
_entity.pdbx_description
1 polymer ?
#
loop_
_entity_poly.entity_id
_entity_poly.type
_entity_poly.pdbx_seq_one_letter_code
_entity_poly.pdbx_strand_id
1 'polypeptide(L)'
;MRWDRPGSFCTRRFFHHMSKPRRQSWPILLLPRARVTVMFRTTRTIRPMGTFRGAAALGVVMLWCAPALAEQYTVPLLVAPAGASGQPQGVLRILNATAESGAVQIHAVDDAGTRSWPAAFTLGASAAAEFTAMDLQSGNAALGLAGGIGTGVGDARLEIETDLDIVPMAFVRASDGTLSAMHDTVRGAQAGDDSGGYTYEVPVFNLSTEMVQASRLRLINPGDSAAAIAIAGRDDTGALASGGDVTLTLAAGASKTLTAQQLEAGDESVAGRLGAGAGKWRLTVSSDRPLEVANIVVSTAGYWSNLSTTAVRGAAPPDLDAFTERFGGREIFYDTDAGILTFTLIADGRFTETGGSGGIAGADMGDYGYAAVGREAGRLTLEYDDGGRCRANLYFSTRTSGWFASRCTATGDPDGYRTGGTWSLADGEVDGGGGAVMKTGYGVDDALPGVPTSGAFTPTITDGGSILRTGGGTTILLINEAYFELSDGTRYTCTAPLGCRIANGTVTAGTVTGLTAGAGEVSRFPECREGMTLSPGQSCTYPGTDTTFVLSGLVTDSRSAGLAVAGATARIESGPWAGQREITGADGRYRFENLAGTTTVTVTGRSSYPARTIDVTMDTDRTVDFVLEHNGRPPFGGTVWITPNLITPSDPTSLIDVTYVGRGARELLNPHADTWEVIDTYLFDVQYAGQIVEFQVHSDFHSSEAARYQVNTYAPALGRLPAVLLSGAREVEISIVDHGFQANGGSGIFHIYTPDGEELLENGFLEEVLLHEGGHVSLDPGHENSAHWLAAQRADGVFVSDYARDHPGREDVAESILPYFALRYRPDRLTEAARFAIAAAIPNRLLYFDEQGFDMSPYTRMESTVPAADPNSLERPRSWQPFESPYIGLYW
;
A
#
# COMPACT_ATOMS: atom_id res chain seq x y z
N MET A 1 6.61 -41.29 42.22
CA MET A 1 5.97 -41.13 43.56
C MET A 1 4.45 -41.19 43.39
N ARG A 2 3.68 -41.18 44.49
CA ARG A 2 2.20 -41.28 44.51
C ARG A 2 1.62 -40.09 45.30
N TRP A 3 0.30 -40.06 45.47
CA TRP A 3 -0.52 -39.08 46.23
C TRP A 3 -0.83 -37.75 45.50
N ASP A 4 -1.95 -37.07 45.79
CA ASP A 4 -3.37 -37.50 45.86
C ASP A 4 -4.31 -36.26 45.91
N ARG A 5 -5.64 -36.46 45.90
CA ARG A 5 -6.70 -35.41 46.06
C ARG A 5 -7.09 -35.25 47.58
N PRO A 6 -8.24 -34.68 48.07
CA PRO A 6 -9.37 -33.95 47.43
C PRO A 6 -10.08 -32.78 48.21
N GLY A 7 -11.05 -32.10 47.54
CA GLY A 7 -12.36 -31.68 48.12
C GLY A 7 -12.58 -30.22 48.57
N SER A 8 -13.78 -29.74 48.96
CA SER A 8 -15.21 -30.03 48.60
C SER A 8 -16.22 -29.20 49.47
N PHE A 9 -17.55 -29.24 49.19
CA PHE A 9 -18.72 -28.71 49.99
C PHE A 9 -18.98 -27.16 50.03
N CYS A 10 -20.22 -26.60 50.21
CA CYS A 10 -21.62 -27.06 49.93
C CYS A 10 -22.76 -25.97 50.04
N THR A 11 -23.82 -26.13 49.23
CA THR A 11 -25.30 -25.87 49.43
C THR A 11 -25.95 -24.61 50.06
N ARG A 12 -26.94 -24.02 49.34
CA ARG A 12 -28.35 -23.62 49.71
C ARG A 12 -29.05 -22.96 48.47
N ARG A 13 -30.34 -23.07 48.08
CA ARG A 13 -31.59 -23.83 48.41
C ARG A 13 -32.72 -23.09 49.21
N PHE A 14 -34.00 -23.38 48.82
CA PHE A 14 -35.34 -22.89 49.29
C PHE A 14 -35.91 -21.64 48.56
N PHE A 15 -37.21 -21.49 48.16
CA PHE A 15 -38.37 -22.42 48.07
C PHE A 15 -39.60 -21.85 47.27
N HIS A 16 -40.45 -22.72 46.67
CA HIS A 16 -41.93 -22.56 46.44
C HIS A 16 -42.50 -21.44 45.50
N HIS A 17 -43.72 -21.51 44.88
CA HIS A 17 -44.68 -22.61 44.55
C HIS A 17 -45.77 -22.17 43.51
N MET A 18 -46.20 -23.06 42.58
CA MET A 18 -47.49 -23.05 41.81
C MET A 18 -47.77 -21.87 40.82
N SER A 19 -48.66 -21.93 39.80
CA SER A 19 -49.63 -22.96 39.30
C SER A 19 -49.92 -22.86 37.77
N LYS A 20 -50.38 -23.96 37.14
CA LYS A 20 -50.96 -24.04 35.76
C LYS A 20 -52.44 -23.59 35.74
N PRO A 21 -53.02 -23.08 34.62
CA PRO A 21 -53.67 -23.91 33.56
C PRO A 21 -53.64 -23.27 32.14
N ARG A 22 -54.22 -23.76 31.02
CA ARG A 22 -54.60 -25.09 30.46
C ARG A 22 -54.71 -24.96 28.91
N ARG A 23 -54.72 -26.07 28.16
CA ARG A 23 -55.03 -26.11 26.71
C ARG A 23 -56.54 -26.06 26.41
N GLN A 24 -56.89 -25.58 25.22
CA GLN A 24 -58.05 -26.02 24.41
C GLN A 24 -57.67 -26.04 22.91
N SER A 25 -58.52 -26.56 22.02
CA SER A 25 -58.03 -27.21 20.79
C SER A 25 -59.04 -27.43 19.64
N TRP A 26 -58.61 -27.10 18.40
CA TRP A 26 -58.90 -27.84 17.13
C TRP A 26 -60.36 -27.76 16.56
N PRO A 27 -60.67 -28.14 15.27
CA PRO A 27 -59.86 -28.17 14.01
C PRO A 27 -60.64 -27.87 12.66
N ILE A 28 -59.96 -28.09 11.50
CA ILE A 28 -60.43 -28.30 10.08
C ILE A 28 -61.20 -27.15 9.35
N LEU A 29 -61.23 -26.98 8.01
CA LEU A 29 -61.10 -27.90 6.84
C LEU A 29 -60.77 -27.15 5.51
N LEU A 30 -60.02 -27.76 4.56
CA LEU A 30 -60.20 -27.81 3.06
C LEU A 30 -58.90 -27.82 2.20
N LEU A 31 -59.07 -28.12 0.89
CA LEU A 31 -58.06 -28.51 -0.12
C LEU A 31 -58.44 -27.92 -1.50
N PRO A 32 -57.50 -27.73 -2.46
CA PRO A 32 -57.38 -28.74 -3.54
C PRO A 32 -55.92 -28.98 -4.07
N ARG A 33 -55.81 -29.74 -5.17
CA ARG A 33 -54.58 -30.36 -5.73
C ARG A 33 -54.10 -29.67 -7.01
N ALA A 34 -52.84 -29.94 -7.40
CA ALA A 34 -52.50 -30.53 -8.72
C ALA A 34 -51.14 -31.29 -8.67
N ARG A 35 -50.78 -32.02 -9.76
CA ARG A 35 -49.57 -32.86 -9.88
C ARG A 35 -48.75 -32.48 -11.12
N VAL A 36 -47.45 -32.75 -11.08
CA VAL A 36 -46.67 -33.29 -12.24
C VAL A 36 -45.79 -34.44 -11.73
N THR A 37 -45.41 -35.38 -12.61
CA THR A 37 -44.64 -36.60 -12.28
C THR A 37 -43.48 -36.80 -13.26
N VAL A 38 -42.29 -37.13 -12.76
CA VAL A 38 -41.25 -37.83 -13.53
C VAL A 38 -40.68 -38.97 -12.66
N MET A 39 -40.36 -40.11 -13.27
CA MET A 39 -39.76 -41.27 -12.59
C MET A 39 -38.23 -41.26 -12.73
N PHE A 40 -37.52 -41.92 -11.80
CA PHE A 40 -36.59 -42.96 -12.23
C PHE A 40 -36.51 -44.13 -11.23
N ARG A 41 -36.23 -45.33 -11.76
CA ARG A 41 -35.81 -46.53 -11.02
C ARG A 41 -34.27 -46.42 -10.77
N THR A 42 -33.60 -47.23 -9.93
CA THR A 42 -33.81 -48.65 -9.63
C THR A 42 -33.21 -49.07 -8.28
N THR A 43 -33.70 -50.19 -7.75
CA THR A 43 -33.28 -50.83 -6.49
C THR A 43 -31.87 -51.44 -6.51
N ARG A 44 -31.22 -51.47 -5.34
CA ARG A 44 -30.67 -52.75 -4.82
C ARG A 44 -30.68 -52.82 -3.29
N THR A 45 -30.89 -54.02 -2.77
CA THR A 45 -31.09 -54.33 -1.34
C THR A 45 -30.02 -55.30 -0.83
N ILE A 46 -29.52 -55.05 0.39
CA ILE A 46 -28.99 -56.08 1.29
C ILE A 46 -29.61 -55.83 2.69
N ARG A 47 -29.82 -56.90 3.47
CA ARG A 47 -30.54 -56.92 4.76
C ARG A 47 -29.85 -57.92 5.75
N PRO A 48 -30.26 -58.11 7.02
CA PRO A 48 -29.32 -57.86 8.12
C PRO A 48 -29.14 -59.01 9.13
N MET A 49 -28.14 -58.85 10.00
CA MET A 49 -28.01 -59.42 11.37
C MET A 49 -27.37 -58.31 12.24
N GLY A 50 -27.61 -58.13 13.55
CA GLY A 50 -28.28 -58.94 14.57
C GLY A 50 -27.27 -59.32 15.68
N THR A 51 -27.48 -59.14 16.99
CA THR A 51 -28.64 -58.65 17.78
C THR A 51 -28.20 -58.20 19.20
N PHE A 52 -29.13 -57.60 19.98
CA PHE A 52 -29.22 -57.54 21.45
C PHE A 52 -28.59 -56.42 22.32
N ARG A 53 -29.49 -55.80 23.11
CA ARG A 53 -29.38 -55.29 24.50
C ARG A 53 -28.46 -54.09 24.84
N GLY A 54 -29.10 -52.97 25.15
CA GLY A 54 -28.57 -51.89 25.98
C GLY A 54 -29.51 -50.68 25.98
N ALA A 55 -30.25 -50.44 27.07
CA ALA A 55 -31.15 -49.30 27.15
C ALA A 55 -30.48 -48.13 27.90
N ALA A 56 -30.06 -47.11 27.15
CA ALA A 56 -29.62 -45.82 27.68
C ALA A 56 -30.43 -44.72 27.00
N ALA A 57 -31.32 -44.07 27.75
CA ALA A 57 -32.12 -42.97 27.23
C ALA A 57 -31.28 -41.68 27.24
N LEU A 58 -30.53 -41.42 26.15
CA LEU A 58 -30.07 -40.07 25.88
C LEU A 58 -31.31 -39.20 25.60
N GLY A 59 -31.66 -38.37 26.57
CA GLY A 59 -32.54 -37.24 26.32
C GLY A 59 -31.80 -36.27 25.41
N VAL A 60 -32.09 -36.30 24.11
CA VAL A 60 -31.64 -35.25 23.18
C VAL A 60 -32.34 -33.97 23.61
N VAL A 61 -31.63 -33.15 24.39
CA VAL A 61 -31.95 -31.74 24.53
C VAL A 61 -31.68 -31.14 23.15
N MET A 62 -32.74 -30.96 22.37
CA MET A 62 -32.70 -30.04 21.25
C MET A 62 -32.53 -28.65 21.83
N LEU A 63 -31.27 -28.23 22.01
CA LEU A 63 -30.94 -26.81 21.97
C LEU A 63 -31.47 -26.32 20.63
N TRP A 64 -32.50 -25.47 20.69
CA TRP A 64 -32.77 -24.55 19.59
C TRP A 64 -31.65 -23.50 19.63
N CYS A 65 -30.49 -23.85 19.08
CA CYS A 65 -29.67 -22.84 18.44
C CYS A 65 -30.57 -22.23 17.35
N ALA A 66 -30.89 -20.95 17.47
CA ALA A 66 -31.28 -20.19 16.29
C ALA A 66 -30.16 -20.36 15.24
N PRO A 67 -30.47 -20.45 13.94
CA PRO A 67 -29.44 -20.45 12.92
C PRO A 67 -28.58 -19.21 13.11
N ALA A 68 -27.26 -19.36 12.99
CA ALA A 68 -26.37 -18.21 12.91
C ALA A 68 -26.74 -17.40 11.66
N LEU A 69 -26.69 -16.08 11.77
CA LEU A 69 -26.77 -15.22 10.60
C LEU A 69 -25.44 -15.26 9.88
N ALA A 70 -25.35 -16.14 8.87
CA ALA A 70 -24.25 -16.15 7.92
C ALA A 70 -24.03 -14.72 7.39
N GLU A 71 -22.80 -14.28 7.55
CA GLU A 71 -22.30 -12.94 7.32
C GLU A 71 -22.09 -12.70 5.83
N GLN A 72 -22.20 -11.44 5.39
CA GLN A 72 -21.99 -11.06 4.00
C GLN A 72 -20.77 -10.15 3.87
N TYR A 73 -19.92 -10.48 2.90
CA TYR A 73 -18.78 -9.68 2.45
C TYR A 73 -18.94 -9.37 0.96
N THR A 74 -18.59 -8.17 0.51
CA THR A 74 -18.65 -7.77 -0.91
C THR A 74 -17.25 -7.63 -1.52
N VAL A 75 -17.18 -7.82 -2.84
CA VAL A 75 -16.00 -7.51 -3.67
C VAL A 75 -16.50 -6.71 -4.88
N PRO A 76 -16.11 -5.43 -5.07
CA PRO A 76 -16.67 -4.55 -6.10
C PRO A 76 -16.30 -4.96 -7.53
N LEU A 77 -15.16 -5.63 -7.70
CA LEU A 77 -14.63 -6.04 -9.01
C LEU A 77 -13.84 -7.35 -8.93
N LEU A 78 -14.41 -8.40 -9.55
CA LEU A 78 -13.66 -9.52 -10.11
C LEU A 78 -13.69 -9.37 -11.64
N VAL A 79 -12.52 -9.13 -12.24
CA VAL A 79 -12.39 -9.05 -13.70
C VAL A 79 -12.67 -10.41 -14.34
N ALA A 80 -13.58 -10.43 -15.30
CA ALA A 80 -14.02 -11.66 -15.98
C ALA A 80 -12.86 -12.35 -16.72
N PRO A 81 -12.87 -13.70 -16.86
CA PRO A 81 -11.77 -14.42 -17.50
C PRO A 81 -11.74 -14.16 -19.01
N ALA A 82 -10.73 -13.42 -19.48
CA ALA A 82 -10.48 -13.22 -20.90
C ALA A 82 -10.08 -14.55 -21.56
N GLY A 83 -10.81 -14.97 -22.61
CA GLY A 83 -10.64 -16.27 -23.27
C GLY A 83 -9.39 -16.42 -24.16
N ALA A 84 -8.29 -15.73 -23.85
CA ALA A 84 -7.05 -15.74 -24.63
C ALA A 84 -5.81 -15.71 -23.70
N SER A 85 -4.79 -16.48 -24.07
CA SER A 85 -3.50 -16.54 -23.37
C SER A 85 -2.80 -15.17 -23.36
N GLY A 86 -2.25 -14.77 -22.21
CA GLY A 86 -1.51 -13.51 -22.05
C GLY A 86 -2.37 -12.28 -21.72
N GLN A 87 -3.66 -12.46 -21.45
CA GLN A 87 -4.54 -11.42 -20.91
C GLN A 87 -4.57 -11.45 -19.36
N PRO A 88 -4.84 -10.32 -18.70
CA PRO A 88 -4.96 -10.25 -17.24
C PRO A 88 -6.08 -11.15 -16.70
N GLN A 89 -5.84 -11.79 -15.56
CA GLN A 89 -6.73 -12.76 -14.93
C GLN A 89 -7.21 -12.26 -13.56
N GLY A 90 -8.53 -12.20 -13.35
CA GLY A 90 -9.09 -11.97 -12.01
C GLY A 90 -8.80 -13.14 -11.06
N VAL A 91 -8.42 -12.83 -9.82
CA VAL A 91 -8.11 -13.80 -8.76
C VAL A 91 -8.79 -13.38 -7.46
N LEU A 92 -9.49 -14.30 -6.81
CA LEU A 92 -10.05 -14.15 -5.47
C LEU A 92 -9.25 -14.99 -4.48
N ARG A 93 -8.84 -14.41 -3.36
CA ARG A 93 -8.20 -15.10 -2.24
C ARG A 93 -9.00 -14.84 -0.97
N ILE A 94 -9.30 -15.89 -0.21
CA ILE A 94 -10.07 -15.80 1.04
C ILE A 94 -9.25 -16.45 2.16
N LEU A 95 -8.94 -15.69 3.21
CA LEU A 95 -8.35 -16.20 4.45
C LEU A 95 -9.45 -16.36 5.51
N ASN A 96 -9.43 -17.47 6.26
CA ASN A 96 -10.21 -17.64 7.49
C ASN A 96 -9.42 -17.09 8.68
N ALA A 97 -9.99 -16.14 9.42
CA ALA A 97 -9.40 -15.59 10.63
C ALA A 97 -9.72 -16.44 11.89
N THR A 98 -10.71 -17.34 11.80
CA THR A 98 -11.13 -18.17 12.94
C THR A 98 -10.28 -19.43 13.11
N ALA A 99 -10.45 -20.09 14.26
CA ALA A 99 -9.96 -21.44 14.55
C ALA A 99 -10.97 -22.55 14.19
N GLU A 100 -12.08 -22.23 13.50
CA GLU A 100 -13.12 -23.19 13.12
C GLU A 100 -13.15 -23.42 11.60
N SER A 101 -13.73 -24.54 11.17
CA SER A 101 -13.89 -24.89 9.74
C SER A 101 -15.36 -24.76 9.37
N GLY A 102 -15.64 -24.11 8.24
CA GLY A 102 -17.00 -23.73 7.86
C GLY A 102 -17.24 -23.71 6.35
N ALA A 103 -18.51 -23.61 5.96
CA ALA A 103 -18.90 -23.47 4.57
C ALA A 103 -18.81 -22.01 4.13
N VAL A 104 -18.35 -21.78 2.90
CA VAL A 104 -18.32 -20.47 2.25
C VAL A 104 -19.06 -20.59 0.91
N GLN A 105 -20.01 -19.69 0.67
CA GLN A 105 -20.77 -19.59 -0.57
C GLN A 105 -20.40 -18.28 -1.28
N ILE A 106 -20.07 -18.35 -2.56
CA ILE A 106 -19.70 -17.20 -3.39
C ILE A 106 -20.77 -17.05 -4.48
N HIS A 107 -21.50 -15.95 -4.44
CA HIS A 107 -22.36 -15.50 -5.52
C HIS A 107 -21.64 -14.41 -6.32
N ALA A 108 -21.99 -14.29 -7.60
CA ALA A 108 -21.70 -13.10 -8.40
C ALA A 108 -22.98 -12.30 -8.63
N VAL A 109 -22.84 -10.99 -8.73
CA VAL A 109 -23.83 -10.08 -9.33
C VAL A 109 -23.17 -9.47 -10.55
N ASP A 110 -23.81 -9.62 -11.70
CA ASP A 110 -23.28 -9.11 -12.98
C ASP A 110 -23.62 -7.62 -13.20
N ASP A 111 -23.09 -7.00 -14.26
CA ASP A 111 -23.33 -5.58 -14.54
C ASP A 111 -24.83 -5.27 -14.75
N ALA A 112 -25.65 -6.26 -15.12
CA ALA A 112 -27.10 -6.12 -15.23
C ALA A 112 -27.87 -6.27 -13.89
N GLY A 113 -27.17 -6.52 -12.77
CA GLY A 113 -27.76 -6.76 -11.45
C GLY A 113 -28.24 -8.20 -11.23
N THR A 114 -27.87 -9.14 -12.10
CA THR A 114 -28.32 -10.54 -12.02
C THR A 114 -27.45 -11.32 -11.04
N ARG A 115 -28.03 -11.76 -9.91
CA ARG A 115 -27.36 -12.58 -8.89
C ARG A 115 -27.33 -14.06 -9.27
N SER A 116 -26.15 -14.68 -9.19
CA SER A 116 -25.90 -16.07 -9.59
C SER A 116 -26.34 -17.11 -8.54
N TRP A 117 -26.34 -18.38 -8.95
CA TRP A 117 -26.22 -19.51 -8.01
C TRP A 117 -24.85 -19.51 -7.34
N PRO A 118 -24.71 -20.03 -6.11
CA PRO A 118 -23.45 -20.01 -5.40
C PRO A 118 -22.47 -21.07 -5.92
N ALA A 119 -21.21 -20.69 -6.09
CA ALA A 119 -20.09 -21.62 -6.00
C ALA A 119 -19.77 -21.82 -4.51
N ALA A 120 -19.67 -23.05 -4.02
CA ALA A 120 -19.57 -23.35 -2.59
C ALA A 120 -18.38 -24.25 -2.26
N PHE A 121 -17.68 -23.97 -1.17
CA PHE A 121 -16.56 -24.79 -0.68
C PHE A 121 -16.51 -24.82 0.85
N THR A 122 -15.69 -25.70 1.42
CA THR A 122 -15.40 -25.73 2.87
C THR A 122 -14.02 -25.12 3.10
N LEU A 123 -13.95 -24.07 3.92
CA LEU A 123 -12.69 -23.42 4.30
C LEU A 123 -12.24 -23.94 5.68
N GLY A 124 -10.99 -24.41 5.75
CA GLY A 124 -10.41 -24.96 6.98
C GLY A 124 -10.10 -23.89 8.04
N ALA A 125 -9.97 -24.32 9.29
CA ALA A 125 -9.53 -23.48 10.40
C ALA A 125 -8.19 -22.79 10.08
N SER A 126 -8.17 -21.46 10.19
CA SER A 126 -7.01 -20.59 9.89
C SER A 126 -6.38 -20.80 8.49
N ALA A 127 -7.12 -21.42 7.56
CA ALA A 127 -6.66 -21.72 6.20
C ALA A 127 -6.97 -20.58 5.23
N ALA A 128 -6.34 -20.60 4.06
CA ALA A 128 -6.68 -19.75 2.94
C ALA A 128 -7.03 -20.58 1.69
N ALA A 129 -7.94 -20.06 0.87
CA ALA A 129 -8.25 -20.56 -0.46
C ALA A 129 -7.98 -19.48 -1.52
N GLU A 130 -7.64 -19.88 -2.75
CA GLU A 130 -7.46 -19.00 -3.90
C GLU A 130 -8.15 -19.62 -5.12
N PHE A 131 -8.88 -18.80 -5.87
CA PHE A 131 -9.61 -19.20 -7.07
C PHE A 131 -9.41 -18.13 -8.16
N THR A 132 -9.13 -18.56 -9.39
CA THR A 132 -9.17 -17.64 -10.54
C THR A 132 -10.62 -17.37 -10.94
N ALA A 133 -10.84 -16.31 -11.72
CA ALA A 133 -12.16 -16.02 -12.29
C ALA A 133 -12.70 -17.17 -13.17
N MET A 134 -11.82 -18.01 -13.74
CA MET A 134 -12.21 -19.21 -14.49
C MET A 134 -12.65 -20.36 -13.57
N ASP A 135 -11.96 -20.56 -12.43
CA ASP A 135 -12.36 -21.52 -11.40
C ASP A 135 -13.71 -21.15 -10.80
N LEU A 136 -13.94 -19.87 -10.51
CA LEU A 136 -15.22 -19.38 -10.01
C LEU A 136 -16.33 -19.56 -11.05
N GLN A 137 -16.09 -19.16 -12.30
CA GLN A 137 -17.06 -19.26 -13.40
C GLN A 137 -17.55 -20.69 -13.63
N SER A 138 -16.64 -21.67 -13.66
CA SER A 138 -16.95 -23.07 -14.02
C SER A 138 -17.14 -24.01 -12.83
N GLY A 139 -16.64 -23.62 -11.65
CA GLY A 139 -16.35 -24.52 -10.53
C GLY A 139 -15.03 -25.27 -10.73
N ASN A 140 -14.34 -25.58 -9.62
CA ASN A 140 -13.14 -26.40 -9.64
C ASN A 140 -13.13 -27.41 -8.47
N ALA A 141 -13.56 -28.63 -8.77
CA ALA A 141 -13.63 -29.72 -7.80
C ALA A 141 -12.26 -30.17 -7.27
N ALA A 142 -11.15 -29.90 -7.96
CA ALA A 142 -9.80 -30.20 -7.46
C ALA A 142 -9.34 -29.20 -6.38
N LEU A 143 -9.88 -27.97 -6.40
CA LEU A 143 -9.73 -26.96 -5.34
C LEU A 143 -10.86 -27.04 -4.29
N GLY A 144 -11.72 -28.07 -4.35
CA GLY A 144 -12.85 -28.23 -3.44
C GLY A 144 -14.04 -27.30 -3.72
N LEU A 145 -14.01 -26.52 -4.80
CA LEU A 145 -15.08 -25.60 -5.20
C LEU A 145 -16.16 -26.33 -5.98
N ALA A 146 -17.32 -26.51 -5.36
CA ALA A 146 -18.49 -27.19 -5.91
C ALA A 146 -19.48 -26.20 -6.52
N GLY A 147 -19.82 -26.42 -7.80
CA GLY A 147 -20.60 -25.45 -8.59
C GLY A 147 -19.75 -24.24 -9.01
N GLY A 148 -20.31 -23.40 -9.88
CA GLY A 148 -19.68 -22.19 -10.39
C GLY A 148 -20.70 -21.06 -10.53
N ILE A 149 -20.24 -19.81 -10.49
CA ILE A 149 -21.08 -18.61 -10.62
C ILE A 149 -21.61 -18.40 -12.05
N GLY A 150 -21.04 -19.09 -13.05
CA GLY A 150 -21.50 -19.05 -14.44
C GLY A 150 -21.05 -17.82 -15.22
N THR A 151 -21.62 -17.64 -16.42
CA THR A 151 -21.33 -16.53 -17.34
C THR A 151 -22.36 -15.42 -17.18
N GLY A 152 -22.04 -14.40 -16.39
CA GLY A 152 -22.82 -13.16 -16.30
C GLY A 152 -22.57 -12.18 -17.45
N VAL A 153 -23.27 -11.05 -17.44
CA VAL A 153 -23.04 -9.90 -18.32
C VAL A 153 -21.97 -8.97 -17.72
N GLY A 154 -20.86 -8.78 -18.43
CA GLY A 154 -19.82 -7.81 -18.04
C GLY A 154 -18.88 -8.30 -16.94
N ASP A 155 -18.38 -7.38 -16.11
CA ASP A 155 -17.55 -7.70 -14.95
C ASP A 155 -18.42 -8.05 -13.72
N ALA A 156 -17.90 -8.85 -12.79
CA ALA A 156 -18.67 -9.34 -11.64
C ALA A 156 -18.36 -8.58 -10.35
N ARG A 157 -19.41 -8.15 -9.62
CA ARG A 157 -19.33 -7.96 -8.15
C ARG A 157 -19.49 -9.33 -7.50
N LEU A 158 -18.79 -9.62 -6.40
CA LEU A 158 -19.04 -10.85 -5.63
C LEU A 158 -19.73 -10.56 -4.30
N GLU A 159 -20.57 -11.49 -3.87
CA GLU A 159 -21.20 -11.54 -2.56
C GLU A 159 -20.82 -12.88 -1.92
N ILE A 160 -20.09 -12.83 -0.81
CA ILE A 160 -19.54 -14.00 -0.13
C ILE A 160 -20.28 -14.19 1.19
N GLU A 161 -20.89 -15.36 1.39
CA GLU A 161 -21.75 -15.70 2.52
C GLU A 161 -21.20 -16.89 3.31
N THR A 162 -20.96 -16.68 4.61
CA THR A 162 -20.36 -17.69 5.51
C THR A 162 -20.63 -17.38 6.99
N ASP A 163 -20.56 -18.38 7.86
CA ASP A 163 -20.56 -18.20 9.32
C ASP A 163 -19.16 -17.91 9.90
N LEU A 164 -18.13 -17.84 9.04
CA LEU A 164 -16.72 -17.61 9.42
C LEU A 164 -16.30 -16.13 9.34
N ASP A 165 -15.44 -15.69 10.26
CA ASP A 165 -14.65 -14.48 10.09
C ASP A 165 -13.67 -14.68 8.92
N ILE A 166 -13.87 -13.96 7.82
CA ILE A 166 -13.01 -14.07 6.63
C ILE A 166 -12.43 -12.72 6.20
N VAL A 167 -11.24 -12.78 5.60
CA VAL A 167 -10.59 -11.67 4.91
C VAL A 167 -10.55 -12.00 3.41
N PRO A 168 -11.56 -11.59 2.63
CA PRO A 168 -11.54 -11.71 1.18
C PRO A 168 -10.69 -10.62 0.55
N MET A 169 -9.92 -10.97 -0.48
CA MET A 169 -9.07 -10.08 -1.26
C MET A 169 -9.22 -10.42 -2.73
N ALA A 170 -9.54 -9.43 -3.57
CA ALA A 170 -9.55 -9.58 -5.02
C ALA A 170 -8.36 -8.90 -5.68
N PHE A 171 -7.81 -9.54 -6.70
CA PHE A 171 -6.67 -9.08 -7.47
C PHE A 171 -6.91 -9.25 -8.98
N VAL A 172 -6.15 -8.51 -9.78
CA VAL A 172 -5.85 -8.85 -11.17
C VAL A 172 -4.39 -9.28 -11.25
N ARG A 173 -4.15 -10.43 -11.87
CA ARG A 173 -2.82 -10.95 -12.22
C ARG A 173 -2.50 -10.61 -13.67
N ALA A 174 -1.44 -9.87 -13.92
CA ALA A 174 -0.90 -9.60 -15.25
C ALA A 174 -0.11 -10.82 -15.78
N SER A 175 0.28 -10.78 -17.06
CA SER A 175 0.90 -11.91 -17.77
C SER A 175 2.33 -12.24 -17.33
N ASP A 176 3.02 -11.30 -16.69
CA ASP A 176 4.30 -11.46 -16.00
C ASP A 176 4.16 -12.04 -14.57
N GLY A 177 2.92 -12.16 -14.08
CA GLY A 177 2.59 -12.59 -12.72
C GLY A 177 2.33 -11.46 -11.72
N THR A 178 2.52 -10.19 -12.09
CA THR A 178 2.28 -9.02 -11.21
C THR A 178 0.82 -8.98 -10.74
N LEU A 179 0.61 -8.75 -9.44
CA LEU A 179 -0.70 -8.71 -8.80
C LEU A 179 -1.06 -7.29 -8.35
N SER A 180 -2.23 -6.81 -8.77
CA SER A 180 -2.81 -5.53 -8.33
C SER A 180 -4.13 -5.76 -7.60
N ALA A 181 -4.32 -5.14 -6.43
CA ALA A 181 -5.57 -5.21 -5.68
C ALA A 181 -6.73 -4.52 -6.42
N MET A 182 -7.92 -5.14 -6.38
CA MET A 182 -9.14 -4.68 -7.06
C MET A 182 -10.35 -4.57 -6.12
N HIS A 183 -10.15 -4.72 -4.81
CA HIS A 183 -11.21 -4.69 -3.80
C HIS A 183 -11.47 -3.30 -3.19
N ASP A 184 -10.61 -2.32 -3.45
CA ASP A 184 -10.75 -0.95 -2.95
C ASP A 184 -11.83 -0.14 -3.70
N THR A 185 -12.54 0.73 -2.98
CA THR A 185 -13.56 1.65 -3.50
C THR A 185 -13.26 3.11 -3.12
N VAL A 186 -13.87 4.04 -3.84
CA VAL A 186 -13.77 5.49 -3.60
C VAL A 186 -14.68 5.81 -2.42
N ARG A 187 -14.15 6.57 -1.46
CA ARG A 187 -14.92 7.02 -0.30
C ARG A 187 -16.13 7.87 -0.74
N GLY A 188 -17.31 7.42 -0.36
CA GLY A 188 -18.52 8.24 -0.36
C GLY A 188 -18.55 9.17 0.86
N ALA A 189 -19.06 10.37 0.66
CA ALA A 189 -19.52 11.30 1.68
C ALA A 189 -20.99 11.62 1.44
N GLN A 190 -21.70 12.06 2.48
CA GLN A 190 -23.04 12.63 2.31
C GLN A 190 -22.90 14.05 1.75
N ALA A 191 -23.78 14.45 0.84
CA ALA A 191 -23.88 15.83 0.39
C ALA A 191 -24.27 16.73 1.59
N GLY A 192 -23.55 17.83 1.76
CA GLY A 192 -23.75 18.76 2.89
C GLY A 192 -24.97 19.68 2.75
N ASP A 193 -26.02 19.22 2.07
CA ASP A 193 -27.27 19.94 1.85
C ASP A 193 -28.50 19.08 2.23
N ASP A 194 -29.66 19.71 2.35
CA ASP A 194 -30.91 19.04 2.75
C ASP A 194 -31.47 18.07 1.66
N SER A 195 -30.67 17.70 0.65
CA SER A 195 -31.10 16.79 -0.43
C SER A 195 -31.03 15.31 -0.05
N GLY A 196 -30.19 14.95 0.93
CA GLY A 196 -29.89 13.56 1.27
C GLY A 196 -28.98 12.84 0.27
N GLY A 197 -28.37 13.57 -0.68
CA GLY A 197 -27.49 13.01 -1.69
C GLY A 197 -26.14 12.51 -1.18
N TYR A 198 -25.37 11.93 -2.09
CA TYR A 198 -24.06 11.30 -1.90
C TYR A 198 -23.04 11.92 -2.85
N THR A 199 -21.78 12.04 -2.44
CA THR A 199 -20.66 12.54 -3.27
C THR A 199 -19.42 11.66 -3.13
N TYR A 200 -18.67 11.49 -4.23
CA TYR A 200 -17.45 10.69 -4.32
C TYR A 200 -16.39 11.46 -5.10
N GLU A 201 -15.25 11.73 -4.48
CA GLU A 201 -14.14 12.47 -5.09
C GLU A 201 -13.12 11.52 -5.73
N VAL A 202 -12.98 11.61 -7.05
CA VAL A 202 -12.00 10.85 -7.85
C VAL A 202 -10.87 11.81 -8.25
N PRO A 203 -9.75 11.87 -7.50
CA PRO A 203 -8.78 12.95 -7.63
C PRO A 203 -7.87 12.84 -8.87
N VAL A 204 -7.86 11.69 -9.53
CA VAL A 204 -7.01 11.42 -10.70
C VAL A 204 -7.76 10.52 -11.69
N PHE A 205 -8.10 11.07 -12.85
CA PHE A 205 -8.68 10.34 -13.98
C PHE A 205 -8.06 10.86 -15.29
N ASN A 206 -7.50 9.97 -16.11
CA ASN A 206 -6.77 10.35 -17.32
C ASN A 206 -7.73 10.75 -18.46
N LEU A 207 -7.25 11.58 -19.40
CA LEU A 207 -8.03 12.02 -20.56
C LEU A 207 -8.33 10.88 -21.54
N SER A 208 -9.31 11.07 -22.43
CA SER A 208 -9.55 10.13 -23.55
C SER A 208 -8.39 10.04 -24.55
N THR A 209 -7.47 11.00 -24.53
CA THR A 209 -6.23 11.00 -25.33
C THR A 209 -5.09 10.19 -24.70
N GLU A 210 -5.21 9.79 -23.43
CA GLU A 210 -4.21 8.96 -22.74
C GLU A 210 -4.45 7.47 -23.04
N MET A 211 -3.95 7.06 -24.21
CA MET A 211 -4.16 5.72 -24.76
C MET A 211 -3.23 4.65 -24.18
N VAL A 212 -2.18 5.02 -23.43
CA VAL A 212 -1.23 4.08 -22.80
C VAL A 212 -1.70 3.69 -21.40
N GLN A 213 -2.40 4.58 -20.69
CA GLN A 213 -2.97 4.38 -19.36
C GLN A 213 -4.46 4.78 -19.30
N ALA A 214 -5.33 4.01 -19.97
CA ALA A 214 -6.75 4.34 -20.08
C ALA A 214 -7.48 4.23 -18.74
N SER A 215 -8.11 5.34 -18.30
CA SER A 215 -8.94 5.37 -17.07
C SER A 215 -10.36 4.83 -17.28
N ARG A 216 -10.87 4.15 -16.24
CA ARG A 216 -12.19 3.53 -16.15
C ARG A 216 -12.82 3.82 -14.79
N LEU A 217 -14.05 4.33 -14.79
CA LEU A 217 -14.84 4.58 -13.59
C LEU A 217 -15.94 3.52 -13.48
N ARG A 218 -15.83 2.60 -12.52
CA ARG A 218 -16.87 1.62 -12.22
C ARG A 218 -17.83 2.20 -11.18
N LEU A 219 -19.11 2.22 -11.51
CA LEU A 219 -20.21 2.64 -10.66
C LEU A 219 -21.06 1.42 -10.33
N ILE A 220 -21.43 1.23 -9.08
CA ILE A 220 -22.14 0.05 -8.59
C ILE A 220 -23.28 0.52 -7.68
N ASN A 221 -24.49 0.06 -7.95
CA ASN A 221 -25.63 0.24 -7.07
C ASN A 221 -25.83 -1.05 -6.24
N PRO A 222 -25.57 -1.04 -4.92
CA PRO A 222 -25.87 -2.18 -4.05
C PRO A 222 -27.33 -2.24 -3.60
N GLY A 223 -28.10 -1.15 -3.73
CA GLY A 223 -29.46 -1.01 -3.20
C GLY A 223 -30.57 -1.66 -4.03
N ASP A 224 -31.77 -1.70 -3.45
CA ASP A 224 -32.98 -2.31 -4.05
C ASP A 224 -33.70 -1.43 -5.08
N SER A 225 -33.27 -0.18 -5.17
CA SER A 225 -33.90 0.91 -5.92
C SER A 225 -32.94 1.47 -6.97
N ALA A 226 -33.46 2.09 -8.03
CA ALA A 226 -32.62 2.75 -9.03
C ALA A 226 -32.01 4.06 -8.48
N ALA A 227 -30.74 4.31 -8.80
CA ALA A 227 -29.98 5.50 -8.41
C ALA A 227 -29.81 6.46 -9.60
N ALA A 228 -30.12 7.74 -9.42
CA ALA A 228 -29.72 8.81 -10.32
C ALA A 228 -28.28 9.22 -10.02
N ILE A 229 -27.47 9.47 -11.05
CA ILE A 229 -26.04 9.76 -10.92
C ILE A 229 -25.69 10.95 -11.82
N ALA A 230 -24.91 11.89 -11.28
CA ALA A 230 -24.23 12.96 -11.99
C ALA A 230 -22.71 12.83 -11.80
N ILE A 231 -21.92 13.30 -12.78
CA ILE A 231 -20.47 13.26 -12.77
C ILE A 231 -19.97 14.61 -13.31
N ALA A 232 -19.52 15.46 -12.40
CA ALA A 232 -18.86 16.72 -12.72
C ALA A 232 -17.36 16.51 -12.91
N GLY A 233 -16.73 17.35 -13.75
CA GLY A 233 -15.28 17.29 -14.01
C GLY A 233 -14.59 18.63 -13.80
N ARG A 234 -13.37 18.60 -13.23
CA ARG A 234 -12.45 19.73 -13.16
C ARG A 234 -11.04 19.32 -13.53
N ASP A 235 -10.43 19.98 -14.50
CA ASP A 235 -9.09 19.62 -14.99
C ASP A 235 -7.94 20.12 -14.09
N ASP A 236 -6.69 19.81 -14.42
CA ASP A 236 -5.50 20.25 -13.64
C ASP A 236 -5.31 21.77 -13.65
N THR A 237 -5.81 22.48 -14.66
CA THR A 237 -5.80 23.96 -14.68
C THR A 237 -6.81 24.56 -13.70
N GLY A 238 -7.73 23.73 -13.18
CA GLY A 238 -8.84 24.13 -12.33
C GLY A 238 -10.10 24.51 -13.09
N ALA A 239 -10.10 24.41 -14.42
CA ALA A 239 -11.27 24.68 -15.26
C ALA A 239 -12.35 23.60 -15.08
N LEU A 240 -13.61 24.01 -15.09
CA LEU A 240 -14.75 23.07 -15.10
C LEU A 240 -14.96 22.47 -16.50
N ALA A 241 -15.52 21.26 -16.52
CA ALA A 241 -15.94 20.53 -17.71
C ALA A 241 -16.72 21.42 -18.70
N SER A 242 -16.12 21.67 -19.88
CA SER A 242 -16.65 22.61 -20.87
C SER A 242 -17.93 22.14 -21.58
N GLY A 243 -18.23 20.84 -21.52
CA GLY A 243 -19.49 20.26 -21.99
C GLY A 243 -20.60 20.18 -20.94
N GLY A 244 -20.30 20.47 -19.67
CA GLY A 244 -21.18 20.23 -18.53
C GLY A 244 -20.99 18.84 -17.90
N ASP A 245 -21.90 18.46 -17.02
CA ASP A 245 -21.83 17.21 -16.28
C ASP A 245 -22.34 16.01 -17.11
N VAL A 246 -21.86 14.81 -16.80
CA VAL A 246 -22.39 13.55 -17.33
C VAL A 246 -23.43 13.00 -16.37
N THR A 247 -24.57 12.52 -16.87
CA THR A 247 -25.67 12.01 -16.07
C THR A 247 -26.15 10.64 -16.56
N LEU A 248 -26.60 9.79 -15.64
CA LEU A 248 -27.15 8.47 -15.92
C LEU A 248 -28.07 8.00 -14.77
N THR A 249 -28.81 6.92 -15.01
CA THR A 249 -29.54 6.19 -13.98
C THR A 249 -29.03 4.75 -13.94
N LEU A 250 -28.68 4.25 -12.77
CA LEU A 250 -28.18 2.89 -12.55
C LEU A 250 -29.26 2.07 -11.83
N ALA A 251 -29.68 0.96 -12.42
CA ALA A 251 -30.75 0.12 -11.87
C ALA A 251 -30.35 -0.52 -10.52
N ALA A 252 -31.34 -0.98 -9.76
CA ALA A 252 -31.15 -1.73 -8.53
C ALA A 252 -30.19 -2.92 -8.72
N GLY A 253 -29.23 -3.10 -7.81
CA GLY A 253 -28.20 -4.15 -7.87
C GLY A 253 -27.17 -4.04 -9.02
N ALA A 254 -27.40 -3.19 -10.02
CA ALA A 254 -26.63 -3.15 -11.27
C ALA A 254 -25.30 -2.40 -11.13
N SER A 255 -24.40 -2.62 -12.10
CA SER A 255 -23.11 -1.91 -12.16
C SER A 255 -22.71 -1.56 -13.59
N LYS A 256 -21.85 -0.54 -13.73
CA LYS A 256 -21.48 0.02 -15.03
C LYS A 256 -20.08 0.61 -15.00
N THR A 257 -19.25 0.24 -15.97
CA THR A 257 -17.91 0.80 -16.15
C THR A 257 -17.92 1.82 -17.30
N LEU A 258 -17.50 3.06 -17.00
CA LEU A 258 -17.40 4.18 -17.95
C LEU A 258 -15.94 4.47 -18.29
N THR A 259 -15.62 4.67 -19.56
CA THR A 259 -14.29 5.09 -20.02
C THR A 259 -14.16 6.61 -20.13
N ALA A 260 -12.93 7.13 -20.12
CA ALA A 260 -12.65 8.54 -20.38
C ALA A 260 -13.26 9.05 -21.71
N GLN A 261 -13.27 8.21 -22.77
CA GLN A 261 -13.89 8.58 -24.04
C GLN A 261 -15.41 8.78 -23.91
N GLN A 262 -16.11 7.91 -23.16
CA GLN A 262 -17.55 8.03 -22.94
C GLN A 262 -17.89 9.25 -22.07
N LEU A 263 -17.03 9.59 -21.09
CA LEU A 263 -17.22 10.79 -20.26
C LEU A 263 -16.97 12.08 -21.06
N GLU A 264 -15.90 12.16 -21.86
CA GLU A 264 -15.53 13.39 -22.59
C GLU A 264 -16.38 13.66 -23.83
N ALA A 265 -16.74 12.61 -24.59
CA ALA A 265 -17.49 12.74 -25.85
C ALA A 265 -19.00 12.51 -25.69
N GLY A 266 -19.42 11.73 -24.69
CA GLY A 266 -20.75 11.15 -24.57
C GLY A 266 -20.96 9.92 -25.46
N ASP A 267 -21.91 9.06 -25.09
CA ASP A 267 -22.39 7.94 -25.92
C ASP A 267 -23.90 7.72 -25.70
N GLU A 268 -24.50 6.66 -26.26
CA GLU A 268 -25.94 6.36 -26.08
C GLU A 268 -26.31 5.90 -24.66
N SER A 269 -25.30 5.66 -23.79
CA SER A 269 -25.49 5.10 -22.45
C SER A 269 -25.48 6.14 -21.32
N VAL A 270 -25.13 7.39 -21.64
CA VAL A 270 -25.10 8.55 -20.71
C VAL A 270 -25.69 9.79 -21.38
N ALA A 271 -26.16 10.75 -20.58
CA ALA A 271 -26.61 12.05 -21.05
C ALA A 271 -25.65 13.16 -20.60
N GLY A 272 -25.28 14.08 -21.50
CA GLY A 272 -24.21 15.05 -21.26
C GLY A 272 -22.82 14.50 -21.61
N ARG A 273 -21.79 15.32 -21.41
CA ARG A 273 -20.37 15.01 -21.67
C ARG A 273 -19.47 16.07 -21.02
N LEU A 274 -18.28 15.71 -20.55
CA LEU A 274 -17.34 16.66 -19.95
C LEU A 274 -16.73 17.63 -20.98
N GLY A 275 -16.66 17.23 -22.26
CA GLY A 275 -15.85 17.92 -23.27
C GLY A 275 -14.37 17.61 -23.13
N ALA A 276 -13.51 18.40 -23.78
CA ALA A 276 -12.06 18.28 -23.63
C ALA A 276 -11.56 19.08 -22.41
N GLY A 277 -10.59 18.52 -21.68
CA GLY A 277 -9.89 19.15 -20.56
C GLY A 277 -8.37 19.23 -20.78
N ALA A 278 -7.65 19.92 -19.90
CA ALA A 278 -6.20 20.08 -19.95
C ALA A 278 -5.51 19.52 -18.69
N GLY A 279 -4.55 18.61 -18.90
CA GLY A 279 -4.01 17.77 -17.82
C GLY A 279 -4.95 16.60 -17.52
N LYS A 280 -5.00 16.13 -16.28
CA LYS A 280 -5.94 15.09 -15.83
C LYS A 280 -7.25 15.70 -15.34
N TRP A 281 -8.28 14.87 -15.25
CA TRP A 281 -9.53 15.21 -14.56
C TRP A 281 -9.45 14.84 -13.08
N ARG A 282 -10.01 15.72 -12.25
CA ARG A 282 -10.67 15.38 -10.99
C ARG A 282 -12.16 15.25 -11.30
N LEU A 283 -12.80 14.16 -10.83
CA LEU A 283 -14.25 13.97 -11.01
C LEU A 283 -14.95 13.97 -9.65
N THR A 284 -16.07 14.70 -9.56
CA THR A 284 -17.02 14.58 -8.46
C THR A 284 -18.20 13.76 -8.98
N VAL A 285 -18.38 12.54 -8.48
CA VAL A 285 -19.59 11.74 -8.74
C VAL A 285 -20.60 12.06 -7.65
N SER A 286 -21.82 12.43 -8.03
CA SER A 286 -22.93 12.67 -7.10
C SER A 286 -24.09 11.73 -7.37
N SER A 287 -24.83 11.29 -6.35
CA SER A 287 -25.99 10.40 -6.50
C SER A 287 -27.07 10.66 -5.45
N ASP A 288 -28.31 10.22 -5.71
CA ASP A 288 -29.45 10.23 -4.77
C ASP A 288 -29.54 8.95 -3.92
N ARG A 289 -28.58 8.02 -4.06
CA ARG A 289 -28.48 6.76 -3.32
C ARG A 289 -27.01 6.42 -3.02
N PRO A 290 -26.73 5.59 -1.99
CA PRO A 290 -25.40 5.06 -1.75
C PRO A 290 -24.96 4.15 -2.91
N LEU A 291 -23.78 4.43 -3.45
CA LEU A 291 -23.06 3.64 -4.44
C LEU A 291 -21.79 3.02 -3.85
N GLU A 292 -21.31 1.91 -4.44
CA GLU A 292 -19.87 1.62 -4.45
C GLU A 292 -19.28 2.21 -5.75
N VAL A 293 -18.12 2.85 -5.68
CA VAL A 293 -17.45 3.47 -6.84
C VAL A 293 -16.00 3.00 -6.87
N ALA A 294 -15.43 2.72 -8.06
CA ALA A 294 -14.02 2.38 -8.19
C ALA A 294 -13.36 3.07 -9.40
N ASN A 295 -12.17 3.60 -9.18
CA ASN A 295 -11.33 4.28 -10.17
C ASN A 295 -10.19 3.34 -10.59
N ILE A 296 -10.20 2.87 -11.84
CA ILE A 296 -9.26 1.89 -12.36
C ILE A 296 -8.48 2.49 -13.53
N VAL A 297 -7.17 2.31 -13.57
CA VAL A 297 -6.32 2.59 -14.74
C VAL A 297 -5.88 1.27 -15.36
N VAL A 298 -6.02 1.14 -16.68
CA VAL A 298 -5.61 -0.05 -17.44
C VAL A 298 -4.55 0.35 -18.46
N SER A 299 -3.39 -0.31 -18.40
CA SER A 299 -2.30 -0.08 -19.33
C SER A 299 -2.41 -0.93 -20.60
N THR A 300 -1.81 -0.46 -21.70
CA THR A 300 -1.69 -1.25 -22.95
C THR A 300 -0.85 -2.52 -22.81
N ALA A 301 0.00 -2.60 -21.77
CA ALA A 301 0.78 -3.79 -21.42
C ALA A 301 -0.01 -4.81 -20.56
N GLY A 302 -1.28 -4.53 -20.22
CA GLY A 302 -2.15 -5.45 -19.48
C GLY A 302 -2.11 -5.31 -17.95
N TYR A 303 -1.27 -4.44 -17.38
CA TYR A 303 -1.35 -4.07 -15.96
C TYR A 303 -2.60 -3.24 -15.68
N TRP A 304 -3.30 -3.58 -14.61
CA TRP A 304 -4.41 -2.80 -14.04
C TRP A 304 -3.97 -2.21 -12.71
N SER A 305 -4.42 -1.00 -12.38
CA SER A 305 -4.16 -0.35 -11.09
C SER A 305 -5.45 0.23 -10.54
N ASN A 306 -5.79 -0.10 -9.29
CA ASN A 306 -6.87 0.55 -8.57
C ASN A 306 -6.35 1.84 -7.91
N LEU A 307 -6.99 2.96 -8.20
CA LEU A 307 -6.68 4.32 -7.71
C LEU A 307 -7.89 4.91 -6.96
N SER A 308 -8.65 4.06 -6.27
CA SER A 308 -9.87 4.46 -5.56
C SER A 308 -9.60 4.99 -4.14
N THR A 309 -8.55 4.50 -3.48
CA THR A 309 -8.15 4.97 -2.16
C THR A 309 -7.45 6.32 -2.23
N THR A 310 -7.73 7.16 -1.23
CA THR A 310 -6.99 8.40 -0.95
C THR A 310 -6.35 8.33 0.43
N ALA A 311 -5.31 9.12 0.67
CA ALA A 311 -4.58 9.09 1.94
C ALA A 311 -5.40 9.76 3.07
N VAL A 312 -6.14 8.96 3.85
CA VAL A 312 -7.03 9.44 4.91
C VAL A 312 -6.59 8.91 6.30
N ARG A 313 -6.95 9.64 7.36
CA ARG A 313 -6.54 9.38 8.75
C ARG A 313 -7.65 8.66 9.55
N GLY A 314 -7.64 7.33 9.62
CA GLY A 314 -8.47 6.62 10.59
C GLY A 314 -8.57 5.10 10.44
N ALA A 315 -7.85 4.36 11.28
CA ALA A 315 -8.07 2.92 11.45
C ALA A 315 -9.38 2.63 12.22
N ALA A 316 -9.93 1.44 12.00
CA ALA A 316 -11.00 0.89 12.81
C ALA A 316 -10.59 0.80 14.31
N PRO A 317 -11.52 0.88 15.27
CA PRO A 317 -11.24 0.51 16.65
C PRO A 317 -10.68 -0.93 16.73
N PRO A 318 -9.64 -1.20 17.54
CA PRO A 318 -9.08 -2.55 17.69
C PRO A 318 -9.99 -3.53 18.45
N ASP A 319 -10.89 -3.02 19.29
CA ASP A 319 -11.72 -3.79 20.21
C ASP A 319 -13.01 -3.02 20.59
N LEU A 320 -13.87 -3.66 21.38
CA LEU A 320 -15.13 -3.09 21.87
C LEU A 320 -14.90 -1.84 22.74
N ASP A 321 -13.91 -1.84 23.64
CA ASP A 321 -13.67 -0.72 24.54
C ASP A 321 -13.30 0.55 23.75
N ALA A 322 -12.43 0.43 22.74
CA ALA A 322 -12.06 1.53 21.85
C ALA A 322 -13.16 1.91 20.84
N PHE A 323 -14.15 1.04 20.59
CA PHE A 323 -15.36 1.37 19.82
C PHE A 323 -16.31 2.20 20.68
N THR A 324 -16.60 1.73 21.90
CA THR A 324 -17.43 2.44 22.88
C THR A 324 -16.79 3.76 23.35
N GLU A 325 -15.46 3.88 23.43
CA GLU A 325 -14.78 5.16 23.66
C GLU A 325 -15.02 6.15 22.49
N ARG A 326 -14.98 5.67 21.25
CA ARG A 326 -15.08 6.52 20.05
C ARG A 326 -16.51 6.99 19.75
N PHE A 327 -17.49 6.17 20.11
CA PHE A 327 -18.90 6.32 19.72
C PHE A 327 -19.88 6.44 20.91
N GLY A 328 -19.42 6.25 22.15
CA GLY A 328 -20.23 6.33 23.37
C GLY A 328 -20.87 7.71 23.56
N GLY A 329 -22.19 7.76 23.70
CA GLY A 329 -22.93 9.01 23.88
C GLY A 329 -22.93 9.94 22.66
N ARG A 330 -22.64 9.42 21.46
CA ARG A 330 -22.73 10.14 20.18
C ARG A 330 -23.77 9.48 19.28
N GLU A 331 -24.41 10.28 18.44
CA GLU A 331 -25.40 9.83 17.46
C GLU A 331 -24.70 9.41 16.17
N ILE A 332 -24.70 8.10 15.86
CA ILE A 332 -24.31 7.57 14.55
C ILE A 332 -25.54 7.64 13.65
N PHE A 333 -25.50 8.49 12.62
CA PHE A 333 -26.45 8.41 11.53
C PHE A 333 -26.02 7.33 10.55
N TYR A 334 -26.95 6.54 10.05
CA TYR A 334 -26.72 5.62 8.96
C TYR A 334 -27.97 5.56 8.10
N ASP A 335 -27.76 5.56 6.79
CA ASP A 335 -28.84 5.68 5.83
C ASP A 335 -29.19 4.33 5.21
N THR A 336 -30.47 4.18 4.85
CA THR A 336 -31.05 2.93 4.34
C THR A 336 -32.11 3.27 3.29
N ASP A 337 -32.51 2.29 2.47
CA ASP A 337 -33.63 2.49 1.52
C ASP A 337 -34.99 2.79 2.20
N ALA A 338 -35.08 2.70 3.54
CA ALA A 338 -36.21 3.12 4.36
C ALA A 338 -36.06 4.52 4.99
N GLY A 339 -34.90 5.17 4.80
CA GLY A 339 -34.54 6.49 5.34
C GLY A 339 -33.41 6.44 6.39
N ILE A 340 -33.02 7.64 6.85
CA ILE A 340 -31.97 7.83 7.86
C ILE A 340 -32.42 7.29 9.22
N LEU A 341 -31.57 6.46 9.81
CA LEU A 341 -31.72 5.91 11.15
C LEU A 341 -30.61 6.47 12.06
N THR A 342 -30.92 6.65 13.35
CA THR A 342 -30.01 7.22 14.35
C THR A 342 -29.73 6.18 15.43
N PHE A 343 -28.51 5.65 15.42
CA PHE A 343 -28.01 4.67 16.37
C PHE A 343 -27.12 5.35 17.42
N THR A 344 -27.46 5.20 18.70
CA THR A 344 -26.73 5.84 19.82
C THR A 344 -26.31 4.79 20.84
N LEU A 345 -25.02 4.79 21.19
CA LEU A 345 -24.49 3.95 22.26
C LEU A 345 -24.81 4.57 23.62
N ILE A 346 -25.53 3.82 24.46
CA ILE A 346 -25.89 4.21 25.82
C ILE A 346 -25.14 3.35 26.85
N ALA A 347 -25.45 3.54 28.13
CA ALA A 347 -24.76 2.86 29.24
C ALA A 347 -24.95 1.33 29.23
N ASP A 348 -24.09 0.64 29.99
CA ASP A 348 -24.16 -0.80 30.29
C ASP A 348 -24.19 -1.74 29.06
N GLY A 349 -23.59 -1.32 27.94
CA GLY A 349 -23.48 -2.15 26.73
C GLY A 349 -24.74 -2.16 25.85
N ARG A 350 -25.66 -1.21 26.07
CA ARG A 350 -26.92 -1.09 25.33
C ARG A 350 -26.86 -0.01 24.24
N PHE A 351 -27.76 -0.12 23.25
CA PHE A 351 -27.97 0.91 22.24
C PHE A 351 -29.44 1.35 22.18
N THR A 352 -29.67 2.53 21.62
CA THR A 352 -30.98 3.01 21.17
C THR A 352 -30.91 3.32 19.68
N GLU A 353 -31.87 2.81 18.92
CA GLU A 353 -32.05 3.07 17.50
C GLU A 353 -33.36 3.83 17.29
N THR A 354 -33.31 4.98 16.62
CA THR A 354 -34.50 5.81 16.36
C THR A 354 -34.59 6.17 14.88
N GLY A 355 -35.80 6.08 14.34
CA GLY A 355 -36.09 6.25 12.92
C GLY A 355 -37.58 6.17 12.66
N GLY A 356 -38.02 6.53 11.44
CA GLY A 356 -39.45 6.71 11.19
C GLY A 356 -39.90 6.41 9.77
N SER A 357 -40.41 5.20 9.55
CA SER A 357 -41.39 4.98 8.49
C SER A 357 -42.81 5.28 9.02
N GLY A 358 -43.63 5.97 8.22
CA GLY A 358 -45.05 6.18 8.54
C GLY A 358 -45.39 7.18 9.67
N GLY A 359 -44.40 7.89 10.25
CA GLY A 359 -44.65 9.01 11.18
C GLY A 359 -44.98 8.61 12.63
N ILE A 360 -44.65 7.38 13.04
CA ILE A 360 -44.56 7.00 14.46
C ILE A 360 -43.07 6.90 14.80
N ALA A 361 -42.59 7.71 15.74
CA ALA A 361 -41.22 7.61 16.23
C ALA A 361 -41.10 6.35 17.12
N GLY A 362 -40.55 5.28 16.56
CA GLY A 362 -40.04 4.15 17.30
C GLY A 362 -38.71 4.51 17.97
N ALA A 363 -38.44 3.88 19.11
CA ALA A 363 -37.14 3.90 19.77
C ALA A 363 -36.84 2.47 20.19
N ASP A 364 -36.24 1.72 19.28
CA ASP A 364 -35.90 0.32 19.49
C ASP A 364 -34.59 0.24 20.28
N MET A 365 -34.48 -0.78 21.12
CA MET A 365 -33.40 -0.92 22.10
C MET A 365 -32.87 -2.34 22.10
N GLY A 366 -31.58 -2.48 22.41
CA GLY A 366 -30.92 -3.77 22.40
C GLY A 366 -29.54 -3.74 23.04
N ASP A 367 -28.88 -4.88 23.00
CA ASP A 367 -27.48 -5.06 23.40
C ASP A 367 -26.59 -5.02 22.14
N TYR A 368 -25.42 -4.39 22.23
CA TYR A 368 -24.44 -4.36 21.12
C TYR A 368 -23.12 -5.02 21.49
N GLY A 369 -22.44 -5.54 20.47
CA GLY A 369 -21.06 -6.02 20.56
C GLY A 369 -20.26 -5.61 19.33
N TYR A 370 -18.95 -5.39 19.51
CA TYR A 370 -18.05 -4.99 18.43
C TYR A 370 -16.75 -5.80 18.45
N ALA A 371 -16.21 -6.10 17.27
CA ALA A 371 -14.87 -6.66 17.09
C ALA A 371 -14.18 -6.09 15.84
N ALA A 372 -12.85 -5.91 15.88
CA ALA A 372 -12.08 -5.61 14.69
C ALA A 372 -11.99 -6.85 13.77
N VAL A 373 -12.21 -6.66 12.47
CA VAL A 373 -12.09 -7.71 11.43
C VAL A 373 -10.85 -7.45 10.55
N GLY A 374 -10.42 -6.19 10.45
CA GLY A 374 -9.19 -5.77 9.79
C GLY A 374 -8.78 -4.37 10.23
N ARG A 375 -7.71 -3.83 9.63
CA ARG A 375 -7.16 -2.50 9.99
C ARG A 375 -8.17 -1.36 9.85
N GLU A 376 -9.04 -1.46 8.85
CA GLU A 376 -10.03 -0.45 8.45
C GLU A 376 -11.45 -1.07 8.38
N ALA A 377 -11.64 -2.25 8.97
CA ALA A 377 -12.93 -2.96 9.00
C ALA A 377 -13.21 -3.55 10.39
N GLY A 378 -14.46 -3.47 10.85
CA GLY A 378 -14.90 -4.13 12.07
C GLY A 378 -16.38 -4.47 12.04
N ARG A 379 -16.82 -5.37 12.92
CA ARG A 379 -18.19 -5.89 12.91
C ARG A 379 -18.95 -5.41 14.14
N LEU A 380 -20.13 -4.85 13.89
CA LEU A 380 -21.13 -4.53 14.89
C LEU A 380 -22.20 -5.63 14.89
N THR A 381 -22.51 -6.18 16.06
CA THR A 381 -23.60 -7.15 16.27
C THR A 381 -24.63 -6.51 17.19
N LEU A 382 -25.90 -6.58 16.80
CA LEU A 382 -27.04 -6.00 17.52
C LEU A 382 -28.07 -7.09 17.85
N GLU A 383 -28.48 -7.17 19.11
CA GLU A 383 -29.62 -8.00 19.55
C GLU A 383 -30.69 -7.11 20.19
N TYR A 384 -31.87 -7.02 19.55
CA TYR A 384 -32.96 -6.13 19.93
C TYR A 384 -33.88 -6.78 20.98
N ASP A 385 -34.47 -5.97 21.87
CA ASP A 385 -35.33 -6.43 22.98
C ASP A 385 -36.64 -7.12 22.51
N ASP A 386 -37.06 -6.92 21.25
CA ASP A 386 -38.20 -7.64 20.66
C ASP A 386 -37.85 -9.08 20.22
N GLY A 387 -36.55 -9.38 20.06
CA GLY A 387 -36.02 -10.62 19.51
C GLY A 387 -35.43 -10.51 18.09
N GLY A 388 -35.46 -9.32 17.48
CA GLY A 388 -34.75 -8.99 16.25
C GLY A 388 -33.22 -9.04 16.43
N ARG A 389 -32.50 -9.24 15.33
CA ARG A 389 -31.02 -9.35 15.33
C ARG A 389 -30.42 -8.84 14.03
N CYS A 390 -29.33 -8.10 14.12
CA CYS A 390 -28.53 -7.65 12.97
C CYS A 390 -27.04 -7.93 13.16
N ARG A 391 -26.34 -8.19 12.05
CA ARG A 391 -24.87 -8.18 11.95
C ARG A 391 -24.48 -7.21 10.84
N ALA A 392 -23.64 -6.24 11.15
CA ALA A 392 -23.16 -5.22 10.23
C ALA A 392 -21.62 -5.20 10.18
N ASN A 393 -21.05 -5.37 8.99
CA ASN A 393 -19.65 -5.14 8.72
C ASN A 393 -19.46 -3.65 8.39
N LEU A 394 -18.78 -2.91 9.28
CA LEU A 394 -18.45 -1.49 9.18
C LEU A 394 -17.07 -1.33 8.53
N TYR A 395 -17.02 -0.62 7.40
CA TYR A 395 -15.80 -0.29 6.67
C TYR A 395 -15.50 1.20 6.90
N PHE A 396 -14.40 1.49 7.59
CA PHE A 396 -14.08 2.80 8.12
C PHE A 396 -13.39 3.67 7.06
N SER A 397 -13.96 4.82 6.75
CA SER A 397 -13.38 5.77 5.76
C SER A 397 -12.79 7.02 6.41
N THR A 398 -13.19 7.35 7.64
CA THR A 398 -12.40 8.06 8.66
C THR A 398 -12.57 7.34 10.00
N ARG A 399 -12.06 7.94 11.09
CA ARG A 399 -12.52 7.62 12.44
C ARG A 399 -14.03 7.76 12.64
N THR A 400 -14.69 8.58 11.81
CA THR A 400 -15.98 9.21 12.08
C THR A 400 -17.07 8.98 11.02
N SER A 401 -16.71 8.43 9.86
CA SER A 401 -17.68 7.96 8.86
C SER A 401 -17.14 6.74 8.10
N GLY A 402 -18.04 6.05 7.41
CA GLY A 402 -17.69 4.88 6.60
C GLY A 402 -18.87 4.34 5.80
N TRP A 403 -18.69 3.14 5.27
CA TRP A 403 -19.76 2.34 4.66
C TRP A 403 -20.09 1.14 5.56
N PHE A 404 -21.28 0.57 5.41
CA PHE A 404 -21.62 -0.70 6.05
C PHE A 404 -22.42 -1.62 5.12
N ALA A 405 -22.23 -2.92 5.31
CA ALA A 405 -23.11 -3.96 4.79
C ALA A 405 -23.65 -4.78 5.96
N SER A 406 -24.96 -5.03 6.00
CA SER A 406 -25.60 -5.75 7.10
C SER A 406 -26.65 -6.76 6.65
N ARG A 407 -26.86 -7.75 7.50
CA ARG A 407 -27.96 -8.71 7.42
C ARG A 407 -28.73 -8.72 8.73
N CYS A 408 -30.05 -8.63 8.63
CA CYS A 408 -30.97 -8.50 9.75
C CYS A 408 -32.10 -9.53 9.69
N THR A 409 -32.68 -9.84 10.86
CA THR A 409 -33.88 -10.66 11.01
C THR A 409 -34.81 -10.02 12.03
N ALA A 410 -36.12 -10.15 11.80
CA ALA A 410 -37.16 -9.62 12.67
C ALA A 410 -38.11 -10.74 13.11
N THR A 411 -38.87 -10.54 14.18
CA THR A 411 -39.83 -11.53 14.68
C THR A 411 -40.94 -11.91 13.70
N GLY A 412 -41.15 -11.12 12.63
CA GLY A 412 -42.03 -11.41 11.50
C GLY A 412 -41.34 -11.90 10.21
N ASP A 413 -40.01 -11.80 10.11
CA ASP A 413 -39.21 -12.20 8.95
C ASP A 413 -37.96 -13.00 9.41
N PRO A 414 -38.04 -14.34 9.40
CA PRO A 414 -36.97 -15.22 9.84
C PRO A 414 -35.96 -15.59 8.74
N ASP A 415 -36.24 -15.30 7.46
CA ASP A 415 -35.31 -15.53 6.36
C ASP A 415 -34.31 -14.35 6.25
N GLY A 416 -34.82 -13.15 6.53
CA GLY A 416 -34.05 -11.95 6.85
C GLY A 416 -33.74 -11.05 5.66
N TYR A 417 -33.66 -9.75 5.94
CA TYR A 417 -33.36 -8.71 4.95
C TYR A 417 -31.88 -8.30 4.98
N ARG A 418 -31.46 -7.63 3.92
CA ARG A 418 -30.13 -7.04 3.74
C ARG A 418 -30.28 -5.53 3.65
N THR A 419 -29.37 -4.78 4.24
CA THR A 419 -29.28 -3.33 4.04
C THR A 419 -27.84 -2.86 4.22
N GLY A 420 -27.46 -1.83 3.47
CA GLY A 420 -26.12 -1.25 3.47
C GLY A 420 -26.16 0.15 2.89
N GLY A 421 -25.24 0.99 3.35
CA GLY A 421 -25.25 2.42 3.09
C GLY A 421 -24.06 3.09 3.76
N THR A 422 -24.00 4.42 3.76
CA THR A 422 -23.00 5.13 4.58
C THR A 422 -23.46 5.26 6.02
N TRP A 423 -22.51 5.27 6.94
CA TRP A 423 -22.68 5.74 8.31
C TRP A 423 -21.76 6.92 8.58
N SER A 424 -22.21 7.84 9.44
CA SER A 424 -21.50 9.05 9.86
C SER A 424 -21.86 9.37 11.31
N LEU A 425 -21.15 10.30 11.93
CA LEU A 425 -21.50 10.86 13.23
C LEU A 425 -22.19 12.21 13.05
N ALA A 426 -23.21 12.48 13.88
CA ALA A 426 -24.03 13.69 13.82
C ALA A 426 -23.20 14.97 13.98
N ASP A 427 -22.30 14.97 14.96
CA ASP A 427 -21.13 15.86 15.02
C ASP A 427 -20.10 15.46 13.95
N GLY A 428 -20.45 15.80 12.70
CA GLY A 428 -19.59 15.65 11.53
C GLY A 428 -18.27 16.38 11.72
N GLU A 429 -17.16 15.66 11.46
CA GLU A 429 -15.81 16.12 11.77
C GLU A 429 -15.36 17.21 10.79
N VAL A 430 -15.71 18.46 11.10
CA VAL A 430 -14.91 19.62 10.71
C VAL A 430 -13.51 19.39 11.26
N ASP A 431 -12.50 19.32 10.38
CA ASP A 431 -11.10 19.04 10.76
C ASP A 431 -10.58 20.06 11.79
N GLY A 432 -10.62 19.68 13.07
CA GLY A 432 -10.29 20.57 14.18
C GLY A 432 -10.82 20.04 15.52
N GLY A 433 -9.97 19.29 16.24
CA GLY A 433 -10.35 18.73 17.53
C GLY A 433 -10.63 19.80 18.60
N GLY A 434 -11.90 19.97 18.96
CA GLY A 434 -12.35 20.86 20.03
C GLY A 434 -13.73 20.43 20.54
N GLY A 435 -13.93 20.44 21.86
CA GLY A 435 -15.25 20.14 22.45
C GLY A 435 -16.29 21.20 22.08
N ALA A 436 -17.57 20.83 22.09
CA ALA A 436 -18.66 21.68 21.59
C ALA A 436 -18.71 23.07 22.27
N VAL A 437 -18.60 24.13 21.46
CA VAL A 437 -18.78 25.54 21.88
C VAL A 437 -19.99 26.12 21.17
N MET A 438 -20.95 26.65 21.93
CA MET A 438 -22.16 27.27 21.36
C MET A 438 -21.83 28.56 20.61
N LYS A 439 -22.13 28.60 19.31
CA LYS A 439 -22.20 29.84 18.52
C LYS A 439 -23.58 30.47 18.73
N THR A 440 -23.65 31.77 19.02
CA THR A 440 -24.92 32.48 19.21
C THR A 440 -25.31 33.25 17.96
N GLY A 441 -26.55 33.09 17.46
CA GLY A 441 -27.06 33.82 16.30
C GLY A 441 -27.70 35.16 16.68
N TYR A 442 -27.56 36.15 15.79
CA TYR A 442 -28.11 37.51 15.89
C TYR A 442 -28.75 37.89 14.54
N GLY A 443 -30.03 38.24 14.54
CA GLY A 443 -30.79 38.66 13.36
C GLY A 443 -30.85 40.18 13.20
N VAL A 444 -31.67 40.66 12.26
CA VAL A 444 -31.92 42.10 12.08
C VAL A 444 -32.57 42.70 13.34
N ASP A 445 -32.16 43.93 13.66
CA ASP A 445 -32.45 44.70 14.87
C ASP A 445 -31.77 44.21 16.17
N ASP A 446 -31.06 43.07 16.17
CA ASP A 446 -30.25 42.64 17.32
C ASP A 446 -28.99 43.50 17.50
N ALA A 447 -28.67 43.85 18.74
CA ALA A 447 -27.43 44.51 19.12
C ALA A 447 -26.35 43.47 19.47
N LEU A 448 -25.22 43.50 18.76
CA LEU A 448 -24.09 42.62 18.97
C LEU A 448 -23.33 43.00 20.26
N PRO A 449 -23.17 42.09 21.25
CA PRO A 449 -22.42 42.34 22.46
C PRO A 449 -21.00 42.88 22.21
N GLY A 450 -20.52 43.77 23.09
CA GLY A 450 -19.20 44.39 22.99
C GLY A 450 -19.01 45.41 21.86
N VAL A 451 -19.85 45.41 20.81
CA VAL A 451 -19.78 46.38 19.72
C VAL A 451 -20.42 47.71 20.15
N PRO A 452 -19.73 48.86 20.08
CA PRO A 452 -20.29 50.14 20.51
C PRO A 452 -21.51 50.59 19.68
N THR A 453 -22.62 50.89 20.37
CA THR A 453 -23.87 51.36 19.75
C THR A 453 -23.92 52.87 19.47
N SER A 454 -22.81 53.57 19.71
CA SER A 454 -22.62 54.96 19.27
C SER A 454 -21.13 55.31 19.16
N GLY A 455 -20.81 56.31 18.35
CA GLY A 455 -19.44 56.78 18.13
C GLY A 455 -18.67 56.01 17.04
N ALA A 456 -17.43 56.44 16.79
CA ALA A 456 -16.54 55.81 15.83
C ALA A 456 -15.78 54.64 16.50
N PHE A 457 -16.08 53.44 16.07
CA PHE A 457 -15.45 52.18 16.44
C PHE A 457 -14.63 51.64 15.24
N THR A 458 -13.80 50.63 15.49
CA THR A 458 -13.25 49.76 14.45
C THR A 458 -12.88 48.42 15.07
N PRO A 459 -13.36 47.30 14.52
CA PRO A 459 -12.86 45.96 14.84
C PRO A 459 -11.33 45.87 14.81
N THR A 460 -10.78 44.93 15.58
CA THR A 460 -9.35 44.61 15.56
C THR A 460 -8.95 43.88 14.28
N ILE A 461 -9.83 42.99 13.81
CA ILE A 461 -9.74 42.30 12.51
C ILE A 461 -11.05 42.49 11.75
N THR A 462 -10.99 42.58 10.42
CA THR A 462 -12.15 42.44 9.53
C THR A 462 -11.69 41.79 8.24
N ASP A 463 -12.32 40.68 7.89
CA ASP A 463 -12.01 39.86 6.72
C ASP A 463 -13.27 39.68 5.88
N GLY A 464 -13.13 39.65 4.55
CA GLY A 464 -14.24 39.68 3.59
C GLY A 464 -15.21 40.89 3.72
N GLY A 465 -14.80 41.96 4.42
CA GLY A 465 -15.68 43.06 4.79
C GLY A 465 -15.10 44.47 4.55
N SER A 466 -15.95 45.48 4.71
CA SER A 466 -15.57 46.90 4.64
C SER A 466 -16.18 47.71 5.78
N ILE A 467 -15.43 48.70 6.28
CA ILE A 467 -15.84 49.56 7.40
C ILE A 467 -15.98 51.00 6.91
N LEU A 468 -17.20 51.54 6.94
CA LEU A 468 -17.50 52.94 6.68
C LEU A 468 -17.67 53.69 7.99
N ARG A 469 -16.76 54.62 8.30
CA ARG A 469 -16.88 55.52 9.46
C ARG A 469 -17.45 56.88 9.05
N THR A 470 -18.26 57.46 9.93
CA THR A 470 -18.77 58.83 9.82
C THR A 470 -18.66 59.52 11.19
N GLY A 471 -18.82 60.84 11.25
CA GLY A 471 -18.80 61.58 12.52
C GLY A 471 -19.93 61.21 13.50
N GLY A 472 -20.92 60.43 13.07
CA GLY A 472 -22.01 59.93 13.91
C GLY A 472 -22.01 58.41 14.16
N GLY A 473 -21.04 57.65 13.62
CA GLY A 473 -21.10 56.19 13.74
C GLY A 473 -20.22 55.37 12.81
N THR A 474 -20.37 54.05 12.92
CA THR A 474 -19.62 53.02 12.20
C THR A 474 -20.59 52.06 11.53
N THR A 475 -20.46 51.87 10.21
CA THR A 475 -21.14 50.79 9.49
C THR A 475 -20.11 49.76 9.03
N ILE A 476 -20.35 48.48 9.32
CA ILE A 476 -19.59 47.34 8.82
C ILE A 476 -20.47 46.62 7.79
N LEU A 477 -19.91 46.33 6.63
CA LEU A 477 -20.52 45.51 5.58
C LEU A 477 -19.68 44.24 5.42
N LEU A 478 -20.29 43.08 5.57
CA LEU A 478 -19.68 41.76 5.41
C LEU A 478 -20.32 41.07 4.20
N ILE A 479 -19.55 40.35 3.37
CA ILE A 479 -20.15 39.37 2.44
C ILE A 479 -20.54 38.08 3.21
N ASN A 480 -21.03 37.04 2.54
CA ASN A 480 -21.28 35.76 3.23
C ASN A 480 -19.95 35.19 3.81
N GLU A 481 -19.98 34.57 4.99
CA GLU A 481 -18.84 33.98 5.72
C GLU A 481 -17.73 34.96 6.17
N ALA A 482 -17.76 36.20 5.71
CA ALA A 482 -16.92 37.29 6.20
C ALA A 482 -17.17 37.61 7.68
N TYR A 483 -16.14 38.07 8.38
CA TYR A 483 -16.22 38.31 9.84
C TYR A 483 -15.45 39.54 10.29
N PHE A 484 -15.74 39.99 11.51
CA PHE A 484 -14.91 40.94 12.24
C PHE A 484 -14.69 40.50 13.69
N GLU A 485 -13.65 41.02 14.33
CA GLU A 485 -13.30 40.68 15.72
C GLU A 485 -13.17 41.90 16.63
N LEU A 486 -13.61 41.75 17.87
CA LEU A 486 -13.39 42.71 18.95
C LEU A 486 -12.01 42.54 19.59
N SER A 487 -11.54 43.58 20.27
CA SER A 487 -10.24 43.60 20.96
C SER A 487 -10.14 42.67 22.18
N ASP A 488 -11.25 42.03 22.57
CA ASP A 488 -11.26 40.95 23.57
C ASP A 488 -11.08 39.56 22.95
N GLY A 489 -11.24 39.42 21.62
CA GLY A 489 -11.22 38.14 20.89
C GLY A 489 -12.60 37.62 20.47
N THR A 490 -13.68 38.37 20.70
CA THR A 490 -15.03 38.00 20.26
C THR A 490 -15.19 38.17 18.75
N ARG A 491 -15.47 37.08 18.03
CA ARG A 491 -15.67 37.06 16.57
C ARG A 491 -17.15 37.15 16.21
N TYR A 492 -17.47 37.95 15.17
CA TYR A 492 -18.79 38.08 14.58
C TYR A 492 -18.74 37.77 13.07
N THR A 493 -19.33 36.64 12.66
CA THR A 493 -19.29 36.10 11.29
C THR A 493 -20.65 36.21 10.62
N CYS A 494 -20.71 36.74 9.39
CA CYS A 494 -21.92 36.79 8.59
C CYS A 494 -22.30 35.41 8.04
N THR A 495 -23.58 35.04 8.14
CA THR A 495 -24.13 33.78 7.62
C THR A 495 -25.32 34.01 6.69
N ALA A 496 -25.36 35.17 6.02
CA ALA A 496 -26.39 35.52 5.06
C ALA A 496 -25.81 35.55 3.63
N PRO A 497 -26.37 34.79 2.66
CA PRO A 497 -25.86 34.74 1.28
C PRO A 497 -25.81 36.10 0.55
N LEU A 498 -26.61 37.08 0.97
CA LEU A 498 -26.62 38.44 0.42
C LEU A 498 -25.72 39.43 1.22
N GLY A 499 -24.91 38.92 2.13
CA GLY A 499 -24.09 39.70 3.06
C GLY A 499 -24.86 40.24 4.26
N CYS A 500 -24.11 40.87 5.18
CA CYS A 500 -24.61 41.41 6.43
C CYS A 500 -24.19 42.87 6.61
N ARG A 501 -25.05 43.66 7.25
CA ARG A 501 -24.77 45.07 7.56
C ARG A 501 -24.96 45.34 9.04
N ILE A 502 -23.89 45.70 9.74
CA ILE A 502 -23.93 46.13 11.13
C ILE A 502 -23.78 47.66 11.14
N ALA A 503 -24.71 48.39 11.73
CA ALA A 503 -24.64 49.84 11.87
C ALA A 503 -24.72 50.21 13.36
N ASN A 504 -23.64 50.79 13.90
CA ASN A 504 -23.51 51.11 15.32
C ASN A 504 -23.89 49.91 16.22
N GLY A 505 -23.16 48.79 16.08
CA GLY A 505 -23.37 47.58 16.88
C GLY A 505 -24.65 46.79 16.59
N THR A 506 -25.67 47.38 15.96
CA THR A 506 -26.92 46.72 15.61
C THR A 506 -26.87 46.12 14.21
N VAL A 507 -27.33 44.89 14.04
CA VAL A 507 -27.50 44.25 12.72
C VAL A 507 -28.71 44.90 12.03
N THR A 508 -28.51 45.37 10.80
CA THR A 508 -29.52 46.09 9.98
C THR A 508 -29.82 45.40 8.64
N ALA A 509 -29.06 44.37 8.30
CA ALA A 509 -29.34 43.41 7.24
C ALA A 509 -28.52 42.13 7.47
N GLY A 510 -29.06 40.98 7.04
CA GLY A 510 -28.42 39.67 7.19
C GLY A 510 -28.53 39.08 8.60
N THR A 511 -27.79 38.00 8.82
CA THR A 511 -27.73 37.24 10.08
C THR A 511 -26.27 37.04 10.44
N VAL A 512 -25.90 37.30 11.71
CA VAL A 512 -24.52 37.24 12.19
C VAL A 512 -24.43 36.22 13.32
N THR A 513 -23.39 35.40 13.34
CA THR A 513 -23.07 34.50 14.45
C THR A 513 -21.92 35.05 15.28
N GLY A 514 -22.09 35.12 16.59
CA GLY A 514 -21.09 35.55 17.55
C GLY A 514 -20.45 34.37 18.30
N LEU A 515 -19.14 34.46 18.50
CA LEU A 515 -18.32 33.54 19.30
C LEU A 515 -17.53 34.36 20.33
N THR A 516 -17.84 34.18 21.61
CA THR A 516 -17.29 34.98 22.71
C THR A 516 -15.83 34.63 23.02
N ALA A 517 -15.01 35.65 23.30
CA ALA A 517 -13.67 35.47 23.82
C ALA A 517 -13.58 34.55 25.04
N GLY A 518 -12.55 33.70 25.09
CA GLY A 518 -12.27 32.82 26.23
C GLY A 518 -13.06 31.50 26.27
N ALA A 519 -13.94 31.23 25.31
CA ALA A 519 -14.70 29.99 25.20
C ALA A 519 -13.87 28.76 24.72
N GLY A 520 -12.56 28.71 25.03
CA GLY A 520 -11.72 27.56 24.69
C GLY A 520 -10.23 27.83 24.46
N GLU A 521 -9.47 28.27 25.48
CA GLU A 521 -8.24 27.58 25.92
C GLU A 521 -7.69 28.24 27.21
N VAL A 522 -7.19 27.43 28.15
CA VAL A 522 -6.38 27.93 29.29
C VAL A 522 -4.91 27.84 28.90
N SER A 523 -4.38 28.90 28.26
CA SER A 523 -2.97 28.94 27.89
C SER A 523 -2.06 28.71 29.10
N ARG A 524 -1.14 27.75 28.96
CA ARG A 524 -0.11 27.44 29.96
C ARG A 524 1.19 28.25 29.78
N PHE A 525 1.27 29.10 28.75
CA PHE A 525 2.48 29.85 28.41
C PHE A 525 2.13 31.31 28.04
N PRO A 526 2.37 32.29 28.93
CA PRO A 526 2.23 33.70 28.60
C PRO A 526 3.43 34.18 27.77
N GLU A 527 3.19 34.98 26.73
CA GLU A 527 4.26 35.64 25.97
C GLU A 527 4.90 36.77 26.79
N CYS A 528 6.20 36.98 26.60
CA CYS A 528 6.92 38.04 27.31
C CYS A 528 6.90 39.39 26.56
N ARG A 529 7.01 40.48 27.32
CA ARG A 529 7.15 41.85 26.80
C ARG A 529 8.35 42.54 27.43
N GLU A 530 8.95 43.47 26.69
CA GLU A 530 10.14 44.20 27.12
C GLU A 530 9.88 44.95 28.44
N GLY A 531 10.78 44.78 29.43
CA GLY A 531 10.63 45.34 30.78
C GLY A 531 9.86 44.47 31.80
N MET A 532 9.39 43.28 31.43
CA MET A 532 8.71 42.36 32.35
C MET A 532 9.67 41.73 33.37
N THR A 533 9.32 41.76 34.67
CA THR A 533 10.07 41.10 35.75
C THR A 533 9.34 39.83 36.17
N LEU A 534 9.98 38.66 36.05
CA LEU A 534 9.38 37.36 36.34
C LEU A 534 9.54 36.96 37.82
N SER A 535 8.54 36.24 38.36
CA SER A 535 8.63 35.58 39.67
C SER A 535 9.21 34.16 39.54
N PRO A 536 9.80 33.58 40.61
CA PRO A 536 10.35 32.22 40.57
C PRO A 536 9.31 31.19 40.14
N GLY A 537 9.54 30.52 39.00
CA GLY A 537 8.66 29.48 38.45
C GLY A 537 7.85 29.88 37.21
N GLN A 538 8.06 31.07 36.62
CA GLN A 538 7.45 31.45 35.34
C GLN A 538 8.47 31.49 34.19
N SER A 539 8.02 31.11 32.99
CA SER A 539 8.75 31.19 31.72
C SER A 539 7.82 31.68 30.60
N CYS A 540 8.40 32.18 29.52
CA CYS A 540 7.70 32.84 28.43
C CYS A 540 8.52 32.74 27.13
N THR A 541 7.85 32.90 25.99
CA THR A 541 8.47 32.97 24.66
C THR A 541 8.06 34.28 23.97
N TYR A 542 8.77 34.68 22.92
CA TYR A 542 8.51 35.89 22.14
C TYR A 542 8.02 35.51 20.74
N PRO A 543 6.95 36.10 20.19
CA PRO A 543 6.42 35.74 18.88
C PRO A 543 7.40 36.14 17.76
N GLY A 544 7.55 35.24 16.77
CA GLY A 544 8.40 35.45 15.60
C GLY A 544 7.82 36.44 14.60
N THR A 545 8.71 37.10 13.86
CA THR A 545 8.39 38.02 12.75
C THR A 545 7.92 37.29 11.48
N ASP A 546 7.34 38.03 10.53
CA ASP A 546 7.01 37.56 9.16
C ASP A 546 8.23 37.15 8.30
N THR A 547 9.38 36.93 8.94
CA THR A 547 10.62 36.46 8.34
C THR A 547 10.61 34.95 8.25
N THR A 548 10.62 34.43 7.03
CA THR A 548 10.89 33.02 6.75
C THR A 548 12.35 32.82 6.35
N PHE A 549 12.81 31.57 6.47
CA PHE A 549 14.21 31.18 6.40
C PHE A 549 14.39 29.89 5.59
N VAL A 550 15.62 29.65 5.15
CA VAL A 550 16.04 28.44 4.45
C VAL A 550 16.66 27.45 5.43
N LEU A 551 16.19 26.21 5.43
CA LEU A 551 16.88 25.08 6.05
C LEU A 551 17.59 24.28 4.96
N SER A 552 18.87 24.02 5.16
CA SER A 552 19.69 23.17 4.29
C SER A 552 20.45 22.13 5.11
N GLY A 553 21.09 21.17 4.45
CA GLY A 553 22.00 20.25 5.11
C GLY A 553 22.50 19.15 4.19
N LEU A 554 23.54 18.45 4.65
CA LEU A 554 24.05 17.21 4.08
C LEU A 554 23.51 16.01 4.85
N VAL A 555 23.08 14.97 4.14
CA VAL A 555 22.86 13.64 4.69
C VAL A 555 24.08 12.79 4.38
N THR A 556 24.69 12.22 5.41
CA THR A 556 25.95 11.47 5.33
C THR A 556 25.90 10.16 6.10
N ASP A 557 26.78 9.23 5.75
CA ASP A 557 26.87 7.91 6.38
C ASP A 557 27.76 7.94 7.63
N SER A 558 27.37 7.25 8.71
CA SER A 558 28.15 7.17 9.95
C SER A 558 29.49 6.43 9.80
N ARG A 559 29.62 5.57 8.78
CA ARG A 559 30.77 4.67 8.60
C ARG A 559 31.92 5.32 7.83
N SER A 560 31.63 6.27 6.94
CA SER A 560 32.65 7.00 6.18
C SER A 560 32.36 8.51 6.18
N ALA A 561 33.19 9.26 6.91
CA ALA A 561 32.96 10.67 7.20
C ALA A 561 33.00 11.53 5.92
N GLY A 562 31.84 12.07 5.54
CA GLY A 562 31.67 12.87 4.31
C GLY A 562 31.07 12.10 3.14
N LEU A 563 30.83 10.79 3.26
CA LEU A 563 30.08 10.04 2.25
C LEU A 563 28.62 10.49 2.23
N ALA A 564 28.19 11.08 1.12
CA ALA A 564 26.81 11.50 0.88
C ALA A 564 25.85 10.30 0.78
N VAL A 565 24.71 10.38 1.48
CA VAL A 565 23.60 9.43 1.33
C VAL A 565 22.58 10.02 0.37
N ALA A 566 22.79 9.80 -0.94
CA ALA A 566 21.87 10.23 -1.99
C ALA A 566 20.49 9.56 -1.88
N GLY A 567 19.44 10.15 -2.46
CA GLY A 567 18.09 9.58 -2.43
C GLY A 567 17.46 9.37 -1.04
N ALA A 568 18.05 9.88 0.04
CA ALA A 568 17.41 9.95 1.35
C ALA A 568 16.30 11.00 1.32
N THR A 569 15.17 10.71 1.96
CA THR A 569 14.06 11.66 2.09
C THR A 569 14.18 12.42 3.39
N ALA A 570 14.51 13.71 3.31
CA ALA A 570 14.24 14.65 4.39
C ALA A 570 12.75 15.00 4.38
N ARG A 571 12.10 15.03 5.54
CA ARG A 571 10.69 15.43 5.69
C ARG A 571 10.49 16.29 6.93
N ILE A 572 9.69 17.34 6.78
CA ILE A 572 9.18 18.13 7.90
C ILE A 572 7.99 17.38 8.52
N GLU A 573 8.09 17.02 9.79
CA GLU A 573 7.08 16.22 10.52
C GLU A 573 6.12 17.06 11.35
N SER A 574 6.53 18.27 11.77
CA SER A 574 5.79 19.07 12.75
C SER A 574 5.86 20.58 12.50
N GLY A 575 4.90 21.29 13.09
CA GLY A 575 4.71 22.73 12.87
C GLY A 575 3.97 23.05 11.55
N PRO A 576 3.76 24.34 11.24
CA PRO A 576 2.99 24.80 10.08
C PRO A 576 3.43 24.31 8.69
N TRP A 577 4.64 23.75 8.57
CA TRP A 577 5.22 23.26 7.32
C TRP A 577 5.29 21.72 7.23
N ALA A 578 4.65 21.01 8.17
CA ALA A 578 4.59 19.56 8.18
C ALA A 578 4.06 18.98 6.85
N GLY A 579 4.71 17.93 6.35
CA GLY A 579 4.42 17.30 5.07
C GLY A 579 5.31 17.76 3.91
N GLN A 580 6.05 18.88 4.03
CA GLN A 580 7.12 19.18 3.09
C GLN A 580 8.18 18.07 3.10
N ARG A 581 8.66 17.66 1.92
CA ARG A 581 9.73 16.66 1.77
C ARG A 581 10.72 17.10 0.70
N GLU A 582 11.98 16.74 0.89
CA GLU A 582 13.06 16.87 -0.08
C GLU A 582 13.78 15.54 -0.22
N ILE A 583 14.23 15.22 -1.43
CA ILE A 583 15.01 14.00 -1.72
C ILE A 583 16.43 14.44 -2.05
N THR A 584 17.40 13.94 -1.29
CA THR A 584 18.78 14.39 -1.39
C THR A 584 19.40 14.08 -2.76
N GLY A 585 20.15 15.05 -3.31
CA GLY A 585 20.93 14.88 -4.53
C GLY A 585 22.07 13.86 -4.38
N ALA A 586 22.86 13.68 -5.45
CA ALA A 586 24.05 12.82 -5.44
C ALA A 586 25.13 13.30 -4.44
N ASP A 587 25.13 14.59 -4.11
CA ASP A 587 25.96 15.23 -3.09
C ASP A 587 25.37 15.12 -1.67
N GLY A 588 24.24 14.42 -1.49
CA GLY A 588 23.57 14.22 -0.20
C GLY A 588 22.84 15.46 0.31
N ARG A 589 22.72 16.54 -0.47
CA ARG A 589 22.11 17.79 0.01
C ARG A 589 20.60 17.81 -0.08
N TYR A 590 19.97 18.40 0.93
CA TYR A 590 18.56 18.80 0.93
C TYR A 590 18.43 20.31 1.22
N ARG A 591 17.30 20.92 0.81
CA ARG A 591 17.01 22.34 1.02
C ARG A 591 15.51 22.62 1.08
N PHE A 592 15.00 22.97 2.25
CA PHE A 592 13.65 23.54 2.42
C PHE A 592 13.72 25.07 2.44
N GLU A 593 12.70 25.71 1.87
CA GLU A 593 12.58 27.18 1.87
C GLU A 593 11.29 27.62 2.54
N ASN A 594 11.27 28.87 3.00
CA ASN A 594 10.12 29.54 3.61
C ASN A 594 9.67 28.96 4.98
N LEU A 595 10.58 28.34 5.74
CA LEU A 595 10.31 27.84 7.10
C LEU A 595 10.45 28.95 8.17
N ALA A 596 9.77 28.83 9.31
CA ALA A 596 9.99 29.67 10.49
C ALA A 596 9.67 28.90 11.79
N GLY A 597 9.95 29.48 12.96
CA GLY A 597 9.59 28.87 14.26
C GLY A 597 10.34 27.56 14.53
N THR A 598 9.82 26.68 15.39
CA THR A 598 10.42 25.35 15.63
C THR A 598 9.68 24.27 14.88
N THR A 599 10.42 23.37 14.25
CA THR A 599 9.90 22.31 13.38
C THR A 599 10.74 21.04 13.49
N THR A 600 10.09 19.88 13.44
CA THR A 600 10.74 18.57 13.52
C THR A 600 11.12 18.09 12.12
N VAL A 601 12.37 17.70 11.93
CA VAL A 601 12.92 17.24 10.65
C VAL A 601 13.37 15.78 10.79
N THR A 602 12.76 14.89 10.01
CA THR A 602 13.18 13.49 9.90
C THR A 602 13.87 13.26 8.57
N VAL A 603 15.07 12.69 8.59
CA VAL A 603 15.70 12.12 7.40
C VAL A 603 15.58 10.60 7.45
N THR A 604 14.99 10.02 6.40
CA THR A 604 14.85 8.57 6.22
C THR A 604 15.61 8.16 4.96
N GLY A 605 16.62 7.29 5.09
CA GLY A 605 17.26 6.67 3.93
C GLY A 605 16.38 5.58 3.29
N ARG A 606 16.92 4.82 2.34
CA ARG A 606 16.28 3.56 1.90
C ARG A 606 16.40 2.49 2.99
N SER A 607 15.89 1.28 2.75
CA SER A 607 15.82 0.14 3.70
C SER A 607 17.08 -0.12 4.53
N SER A 608 18.26 0.21 4.00
CA SER A 608 19.56 0.16 4.69
C SER A 608 19.74 1.12 5.87
N TYR A 609 18.87 2.11 6.09
CA TYR A 609 19.04 3.13 7.13
C TYR A 609 17.76 3.29 7.97
N PRO A 610 17.85 3.35 9.32
CA PRO A 610 16.76 3.80 10.16
C PRO A 610 16.57 5.32 9.98
N ALA A 611 15.34 5.79 10.18
CA ALA A 611 15.05 7.21 10.18
C ALA A 611 15.71 7.91 11.38
N ARG A 612 16.28 9.10 11.15
CA ARG A 612 16.83 9.98 12.18
C ARG A 612 16.05 11.28 12.23
N THR A 613 15.63 11.69 13.42
CA THR A 613 14.79 12.88 13.65
C THR A 613 15.53 13.90 14.52
N ILE A 614 15.42 15.18 14.17
CA ILE A 614 16.03 16.32 14.88
C ILE A 614 15.03 17.48 14.87
N ASP A 615 14.81 18.13 16.02
CA ASP A 615 14.06 19.38 16.10
C ASP A 615 14.97 20.57 15.75
N VAL A 616 14.49 21.46 14.87
CA VAL A 616 15.22 22.62 14.36
C VAL A 616 14.41 23.89 14.59
N THR A 617 15.04 24.90 15.19
CA THR A 617 14.46 26.24 15.30
C THR A 617 14.99 27.13 14.18
N MET A 618 14.06 27.59 13.34
CA MET A 618 14.23 28.51 12.22
C MET A 618 13.96 29.95 12.67
N ASP A 619 15.00 30.55 13.23
CA ASP A 619 15.15 31.95 13.65
C ASP A 619 16.11 32.75 12.74
N THR A 620 16.78 32.04 11.82
CA THR A 620 17.68 32.52 10.77
C THR A 620 17.85 31.36 9.75
N ASP A 621 18.54 31.58 8.63
CA ASP A 621 18.91 30.48 7.72
C ASP A 621 19.79 29.46 8.46
N ARG A 622 19.44 28.17 8.38
CA ARG A 622 20.12 27.08 9.08
C ARG A 622 20.71 26.06 8.12
N THR A 623 21.84 25.48 8.53
CA THR A 623 22.38 24.25 7.96
C THR A 623 22.44 23.19 9.06
N VAL A 624 21.84 22.02 8.83
CA VAL A 624 21.72 20.92 9.79
C VAL A 624 22.08 19.61 9.10
N ASP A 625 23.28 19.11 9.38
CA ASP A 625 23.75 17.87 8.76
C ASP A 625 23.24 16.64 9.52
N PHE A 626 22.71 15.67 8.77
CA PHE A 626 22.26 14.39 9.29
C PHE A 626 23.33 13.33 9.02
N VAL A 627 23.69 12.60 10.07
CA VAL A 627 24.48 11.36 9.93
C VAL A 627 23.52 10.19 10.15
N LEU A 628 23.36 9.32 9.16
CA LEU A 628 22.54 8.10 9.25
C LEU A 628 23.44 6.89 9.54
N GLU A 629 22.97 5.98 10.38
CA GLU A 629 23.66 4.72 10.67
C GLU A 629 23.17 3.62 9.72
N HIS A 630 24.07 2.99 8.97
CA HIS A 630 23.68 1.85 8.12
C HIS A 630 23.34 0.63 8.99
N ASN A 631 22.23 -0.05 8.70
CA ASN A 631 21.63 -1.12 9.50
C ASN A 631 22.41 -2.46 9.53
N GLY A 632 23.65 -2.48 9.03
CA GLY A 632 24.50 -3.67 8.93
C GLY A 632 24.01 -4.81 8.01
N ARG A 633 22.99 -4.59 7.17
CA ARG A 633 22.46 -5.63 6.26
C ARG A 633 22.98 -5.46 4.83
N PRO A 634 23.47 -6.54 4.18
CA PRO A 634 23.71 -6.52 2.74
C PRO A 634 22.44 -6.23 1.93
N PRO A 635 22.53 -5.50 0.80
CA PRO A 635 21.39 -5.22 -0.07
C PRO A 635 20.97 -6.37 -1.00
N PHE A 636 21.84 -7.36 -1.25
CA PHE A 636 21.60 -8.46 -2.20
C PHE A 636 21.89 -9.84 -1.59
N GLY A 637 21.32 -10.92 -2.16
CA GLY A 637 21.68 -12.29 -1.77
C GLY A 637 23.05 -12.71 -2.32
N GLY A 638 23.25 -12.46 -3.61
CA GLY A 638 24.53 -12.58 -4.35
C GLY A 638 24.52 -11.59 -5.52
N THR A 639 25.68 -11.12 -5.98
CA THR A 639 25.76 -9.96 -6.88
C THR A 639 25.61 -10.25 -8.36
N VAL A 640 25.89 -11.47 -8.81
CA VAL A 640 25.59 -11.96 -10.17
C VAL A 640 24.14 -11.63 -10.57
N TRP A 641 23.21 -11.80 -9.62
CA TRP A 641 21.77 -11.69 -9.85
C TRP A 641 21.21 -10.25 -9.76
N ILE A 642 22.06 -9.22 -9.68
CA ILE A 642 21.61 -7.80 -9.57
C ILE A 642 20.88 -7.34 -10.84
N THR A 643 21.39 -7.71 -12.02
CA THR A 643 20.71 -7.51 -13.31
C THR A 643 21.29 -8.47 -14.34
N PRO A 644 20.46 -9.10 -15.19
CA PRO A 644 20.96 -9.76 -16.38
C PRO A 644 21.41 -8.71 -17.40
N ASN A 645 22.20 -9.13 -18.40
CA ASN A 645 22.63 -8.31 -19.54
C ASN A 645 23.35 -7.01 -19.11
N LEU A 646 24.18 -7.10 -18.06
CA LEU A 646 25.13 -6.05 -17.66
C LEU A 646 26.22 -5.93 -18.73
N ILE A 647 26.78 -7.07 -19.14
CA ILE A 647 27.55 -7.26 -20.38
C ILE A 647 26.64 -7.96 -21.40
N THR A 648 26.86 -7.74 -22.69
CA THR A 648 26.02 -8.29 -23.77
C THR A 648 26.82 -8.72 -24.99
N PRO A 649 26.26 -9.59 -25.87
CA PRO A 649 26.91 -10.01 -27.11
C PRO A 649 27.36 -8.89 -28.05
N SER A 650 26.74 -7.70 -27.96
CA SER A 650 27.09 -6.49 -28.71
C SER A 650 28.26 -5.68 -28.12
N ASP A 651 28.74 -6.02 -26.93
CA ASP A 651 29.83 -5.31 -26.28
C ASP A 651 31.20 -5.72 -26.84
N PRO A 652 32.21 -4.83 -26.80
CA PRO A 652 33.51 -5.11 -27.39
C PRO A 652 34.18 -6.30 -26.69
N THR A 653 34.77 -7.20 -27.48
CA THR A 653 35.57 -8.32 -26.98
C THR A 653 37.03 -8.09 -27.28
N SER A 654 37.90 -8.50 -26.37
CA SER A 654 39.37 -8.52 -26.52
C SER A 654 39.87 -9.70 -27.37
N LEU A 655 38.98 -10.61 -27.79
CA LEU A 655 39.31 -11.79 -28.59
C LEU A 655 39.87 -11.43 -29.97
N ILE A 656 41.02 -12.03 -30.33
CA ILE A 656 41.74 -11.81 -31.59
C ILE A 656 41.67 -13.04 -32.50
N ASP A 657 41.99 -14.23 -31.98
CA ASP A 657 41.98 -15.50 -32.73
C ASP A 657 41.66 -16.70 -31.81
N VAL A 658 41.25 -17.81 -32.41
CA VAL A 658 41.03 -19.09 -31.74
C VAL A 658 41.70 -20.20 -32.58
N THR A 659 42.94 -20.56 -32.25
CA THR A 659 43.69 -21.59 -32.97
C THR A 659 43.51 -22.97 -32.32
N TYR A 660 43.20 -24.01 -33.09
CA TYR A 660 43.13 -25.39 -32.59
C TYR A 660 44.52 -26.03 -32.69
N VAL A 661 45.10 -26.40 -31.54
CA VAL A 661 46.48 -26.93 -31.48
C VAL A 661 46.54 -28.46 -31.47
N GLY A 662 45.40 -29.14 -31.23
CA GLY A 662 45.26 -30.58 -31.38
C GLY A 662 44.61 -31.25 -30.17
N ARG A 663 45.19 -32.38 -29.75
CA ARG A 663 44.78 -33.08 -28.53
C ARG A 663 45.96 -33.34 -27.62
N GLY A 664 45.70 -33.44 -26.31
CA GLY A 664 46.72 -33.75 -25.33
C GLY A 664 46.15 -34.12 -23.97
N ALA A 665 46.97 -34.81 -23.18
CA ALA A 665 46.67 -35.17 -21.81
C ALA A 665 46.56 -33.91 -20.92
N ARG A 666 45.45 -33.77 -20.20
CA ARG A 666 45.18 -32.76 -19.16
C ARG A 666 44.41 -33.41 -18.01
N GLU A 667 44.49 -32.86 -16.81
CA GLU A 667 43.75 -33.35 -15.64
C GLU A 667 42.46 -32.54 -15.48
N LEU A 668 41.31 -33.14 -15.81
CA LEU A 668 39.98 -32.50 -15.77
C LEU A 668 39.02 -33.30 -14.88
N LEU A 669 37.92 -32.67 -14.47
CA LEU A 669 36.81 -33.36 -13.80
C LEU A 669 36.07 -34.32 -14.76
N ASN A 670 36.06 -35.60 -14.42
CA ASN A 670 35.35 -36.66 -15.14
C ASN A 670 33.82 -36.55 -14.89
N PRO A 671 33.00 -36.28 -15.94
CA PRO A 671 31.54 -36.09 -15.82
C PRO A 671 30.75 -37.32 -15.38
N HIS A 672 31.40 -38.48 -15.23
CA HIS A 672 30.74 -39.75 -14.92
C HIS A 672 31.17 -40.36 -13.58
N ALA A 673 32.10 -39.69 -12.86
CA ALA A 673 32.70 -40.22 -11.64
C ALA A 673 32.96 -39.20 -10.51
N ASP A 674 32.86 -37.89 -10.78
CA ASP A 674 33.19 -36.81 -9.82
C ASP A 674 34.65 -36.94 -9.32
N THR A 675 35.56 -37.26 -10.25
CA THR A 675 36.99 -37.50 -10.03
C THR A 675 37.83 -36.71 -11.02
N TRP A 676 38.95 -36.17 -10.55
CA TRP A 676 39.97 -35.56 -11.40
C TRP A 676 40.80 -36.65 -12.08
N GLU A 677 40.84 -36.64 -13.41
CA GLU A 677 41.45 -37.71 -14.21
C GLU A 677 42.23 -37.17 -15.41
N VAL A 678 43.27 -37.89 -15.84
CA VAL A 678 44.10 -37.49 -16.98
C VAL A 678 43.44 -37.92 -18.29
N ILE A 679 42.84 -36.95 -18.99
CA ILE A 679 41.97 -37.11 -20.16
C ILE A 679 42.68 -36.56 -21.42
N ASP A 680 42.49 -37.24 -22.57
CA ASP A 680 42.93 -36.74 -23.89
C ASP A 680 41.93 -35.69 -24.40
N THR A 681 42.19 -34.42 -24.08
CA THR A 681 41.30 -33.28 -24.34
C THR A 681 41.48 -32.70 -25.74
N TYR A 682 40.55 -31.87 -26.20
CA TYR A 682 40.72 -31.02 -27.38
C TYR A 682 41.27 -29.66 -26.93
N LEU A 683 42.41 -29.24 -27.48
CA LEU A 683 43.18 -28.08 -27.03
C LEU A 683 43.13 -26.94 -28.04
N PHE A 684 42.89 -25.71 -27.55
CA PHE A 684 42.84 -24.50 -28.35
C PHE A 684 43.63 -23.36 -27.70
N ASP A 685 44.52 -22.73 -28.46
CA ASP A 685 45.16 -21.47 -28.09
C ASP A 685 44.18 -20.33 -28.41
N VAL A 686 43.68 -19.65 -27.38
CA VAL A 686 42.74 -18.53 -27.53
C VAL A 686 43.49 -17.23 -27.29
N GLN A 687 43.66 -16.43 -28.34
CA GLN A 687 44.41 -15.19 -28.27
C GLN A 687 43.49 -14.02 -27.92
N TYR A 688 43.78 -13.37 -26.79
CA TYR A 688 43.18 -12.11 -26.37
C TYR A 688 44.17 -10.94 -26.52
N ALA A 689 43.67 -9.71 -26.42
CA ALA A 689 44.51 -8.53 -26.37
C ALA A 689 45.39 -8.55 -25.10
N GLY A 690 46.65 -8.95 -25.27
CA GLY A 690 47.68 -8.99 -24.22
C GLY A 690 48.07 -10.39 -23.73
N GLN A 691 47.34 -11.45 -24.08
CA GLN A 691 47.59 -12.80 -23.55
C GLN A 691 47.07 -13.92 -24.48
N ILE A 692 47.46 -15.17 -24.17
CA ILE A 692 46.90 -16.38 -24.75
C ILE A 692 46.46 -17.29 -23.61
N VAL A 693 45.26 -17.85 -23.71
CA VAL A 693 44.64 -18.75 -22.73
C VAL A 693 44.40 -20.11 -23.40
N GLU A 694 44.77 -21.21 -22.74
CA GLU A 694 44.52 -22.57 -23.28
C GLU A 694 43.12 -23.04 -22.92
N PHE A 695 42.25 -23.22 -23.92
CA PHE A 695 40.94 -23.83 -23.73
C PHE A 695 41.07 -25.36 -23.86
N GLN A 696 40.69 -26.07 -22.81
CA GLN A 696 40.79 -27.52 -22.64
C GLN A 696 39.38 -28.12 -22.63
N VAL A 697 38.97 -28.72 -23.74
CA VAL A 697 37.60 -29.21 -23.92
C VAL A 697 37.55 -30.73 -23.78
N HIS A 698 36.63 -31.23 -22.94
CA HIS A 698 36.54 -32.64 -22.57
C HIS A 698 36.36 -33.58 -23.78
N SER A 699 36.78 -34.85 -23.65
CA SER A 699 36.68 -35.83 -24.74
C SER A 699 35.23 -36.15 -25.16
N ASP A 700 34.25 -35.83 -24.32
CA ASP A 700 32.86 -36.25 -24.51
C ASP A 700 32.06 -35.34 -25.44
N PHE A 701 32.66 -34.23 -25.91
CA PHE A 701 32.19 -33.55 -27.11
C PHE A 701 32.48 -34.34 -28.40
N HIS A 702 33.25 -35.45 -28.30
CA HIS A 702 33.48 -36.49 -29.32
C HIS A 702 34.13 -36.04 -30.65
N SER A 703 34.28 -34.75 -30.90
CA SER A 703 34.83 -34.19 -32.14
C SER A 703 35.50 -32.84 -31.91
N SER A 704 36.51 -32.54 -32.72
CA SER A 704 37.14 -31.22 -32.81
C SER A 704 36.14 -30.12 -33.14
N GLU A 705 35.10 -30.43 -33.91
CA GLU A 705 34.06 -29.54 -34.40
C GLU A 705 33.05 -29.16 -33.30
N ALA A 706 32.62 -30.11 -32.47
CA ALA A 706 31.78 -29.81 -31.31
C ALA A 706 32.58 -29.14 -30.19
N ALA A 707 33.84 -29.56 -29.97
CA ALA A 707 34.72 -28.85 -29.05
C ALA A 707 34.95 -27.40 -29.49
N ARG A 708 35.17 -27.18 -30.79
CA ARG A 708 35.27 -25.85 -31.42
C ARG A 708 34.00 -25.03 -31.24
N TYR A 709 32.81 -25.64 -31.30
CA TYR A 709 31.55 -24.93 -31.04
C TYR A 709 31.54 -24.35 -29.63
N GLN A 710 31.91 -25.13 -28.61
CA GLN A 710 31.96 -24.64 -27.23
C GLN A 710 32.98 -23.50 -27.04
N VAL A 711 34.19 -23.63 -27.57
CA VAL A 711 35.17 -22.52 -27.52
C VAL A 711 34.63 -21.28 -28.23
N ASN A 712 33.95 -21.43 -29.37
CA ASN A 712 33.34 -20.30 -30.08
C ASN A 712 32.16 -19.66 -29.33
N THR A 713 31.51 -20.37 -28.39
CA THR A 713 30.49 -19.81 -27.49
C THR A 713 31.13 -19.02 -26.35
N TYR A 714 32.05 -19.63 -25.60
CA TYR A 714 32.57 -19.05 -24.36
C TYR A 714 33.77 -18.11 -24.55
N ALA A 715 34.64 -18.33 -25.54
CA ALA A 715 35.80 -17.47 -25.76
C ALA A 715 35.44 -15.99 -26.05
N PRO A 716 34.40 -15.67 -26.85
CA PRO A 716 33.97 -14.29 -27.04
C PRO A 716 33.40 -13.65 -25.76
N ALA A 717 32.66 -14.42 -24.96
CA ALA A 717 32.05 -13.99 -23.69
C ALA A 717 33.13 -13.68 -22.64
N LEU A 718 34.07 -14.60 -22.42
CA LEU A 718 35.25 -14.37 -21.58
C LEU A 718 36.04 -13.15 -22.10
N GLY A 719 36.23 -13.02 -23.41
CA GLY A 719 36.89 -11.85 -24.00
C GLY A 719 36.19 -10.50 -23.78
N ARG A 720 34.91 -10.46 -23.41
CA ARG A 720 34.19 -9.23 -23.03
C ARG A 720 34.45 -8.81 -21.59
N LEU A 721 35.15 -9.60 -20.76
CA LEU A 721 35.53 -9.14 -19.43
C LEU A 721 36.55 -7.99 -19.51
N PRO A 722 36.56 -7.07 -18.52
CA PRO A 722 37.65 -6.12 -18.33
C PRO A 722 39.01 -6.81 -18.29
N ALA A 723 40.02 -6.25 -18.97
CA ALA A 723 41.34 -6.88 -19.17
C ALA A 723 42.03 -7.30 -17.85
N VAL A 724 41.83 -6.56 -16.76
CA VAL A 724 42.31 -6.95 -15.42
C VAL A 724 41.74 -8.29 -14.94
N LEU A 725 40.46 -8.59 -15.20
CA LEU A 725 39.79 -9.82 -14.78
C LEU A 725 40.16 -11.03 -15.63
N LEU A 726 40.76 -10.79 -16.78
CA LEU A 726 41.44 -11.80 -17.57
C LEU A 726 42.91 -11.95 -17.20
N SER A 727 43.54 -11.02 -16.48
CA SER A 727 45.01 -10.98 -16.37
C SER A 727 45.65 -12.15 -15.60
N GLY A 728 44.88 -12.85 -14.76
CA GLY A 728 45.27 -14.10 -14.10
C GLY A 728 44.92 -15.37 -14.88
N ALA A 729 44.16 -15.26 -15.98
CA ALA A 729 43.69 -16.40 -16.75
C ALA A 729 44.84 -17.15 -17.44
N ARG A 730 44.76 -18.48 -17.43
CA ARG A 730 45.73 -19.38 -18.09
C ARG A 730 45.03 -20.48 -18.85
N GLU A 731 44.04 -21.09 -18.21
CA GLU A 731 43.37 -22.30 -18.69
C GLU A 731 41.85 -22.15 -18.52
N VAL A 732 41.08 -22.71 -19.47
CA VAL A 732 39.62 -22.77 -19.40
C VAL A 732 39.20 -24.20 -19.70
N GLU A 733 38.72 -24.90 -18.68
CA GLU A 733 38.22 -26.26 -18.79
C GLU A 733 36.74 -26.23 -19.21
N ILE A 734 36.35 -27.03 -20.20
CA ILE A 734 34.94 -27.16 -20.63
C ILE A 734 34.51 -28.62 -20.57
N SER A 735 33.47 -28.91 -19.77
CA SER A 735 32.93 -30.26 -19.55
C SER A 735 31.39 -30.30 -19.61
N ILE A 736 30.82 -31.51 -19.70
CA ILE A 736 29.36 -31.78 -19.84
C ILE A 736 28.78 -32.28 -18.50
N VAL A 737 29.36 -31.88 -17.37
CA VAL A 737 28.75 -32.07 -16.05
C VAL A 737 27.70 -30.99 -15.78
N ASP A 738 26.83 -31.21 -14.80
CA ASP A 738 25.82 -30.29 -14.24
C ASP A 738 26.26 -29.99 -12.81
N HIS A 739 27.06 -28.93 -12.62
CA HIS A 739 27.88 -28.73 -11.42
C HIS A 739 28.04 -27.25 -10.98
N GLY A 740 27.50 -26.28 -11.73
CA GLY A 740 27.65 -24.85 -11.46
C GLY A 740 29.04 -24.31 -11.83
N PHE A 741 29.09 -23.18 -12.53
CA PHE A 741 30.34 -22.48 -12.88
C PHE A 741 31.20 -22.21 -11.64
N GLN A 742 32.51 -22.41 -11.78
CA GLN A 742 33.51 -22.31 -10.71
C GLN A 742 34.85 -21.88 -11.31
N ALA A 743 35.69 -21.19 -10.55
CA ALA A 743 37.08 -20.93 -10.91
C ALA A 743 38.06 -21.18 -9.77
N ASN A 744 39.29 -21.55 -10.14
CA ASN A 744 40.38 -21.81 -9.22
C ASN A 744 41.35 -20.63 -9.21
N GLY A 745 41.08 -19.65 -8.36
CA GLY A 745 41.81 -18.38 -8.29
C GLY A 745 43.32 -18.51 -8.08
N GLY A 746 43.77 -19.52 -7.33
CA GLY A 746 45.20 -19.78 -7.12
C GLY A 746 45.93 -20.37 -8.33
N SER A 747 45.20 -20.99 -9.27
CA SER A 747 45.75 -21.68 -10.43
C SER A 747 45.62 -20.85 -11.73
N GLY A 748 44.60 -20.01 -11.83
CA GLY A 748 44.29 -19.23 -13.03
C GLY A 748 43.35 -19.95 -14.01
N ILE A 749 42.45 -20.79 -13.48
CA ILE A 749 41.59 -21.70 -14.26
C ILE A 749 40.11 -21.31 -14.09
N PHE A 750 39.37 -21.23 -15.20
CA PHE A 750 37.91 -21.21 -15.20
C PHE A 750 37.37 -22.61 -15.55
N HIS A 751 36.37 -23.10 -14.82
CA HIS A 751 35.68 -24.36 -15.10
C HIS A 751 34.26 -24.06 -15.62
N ILE A 752 34.01 -24.43 -16.86
CA ILE A 752 32.77 -24.19 -17.60
C ILE A 752 32.03 -25.52 -17.78
N TYR A 753 30.80 -25.55 -17.25
CA TYR A 753 29.90 -26.69 -17.33
C TYR A 753 28.77 -26.33 -18.30
N THR A 754 28.64 -27.06 -19.42
CA THR A 754 27.80 -26.58 -20.52
C THR A 754 26.29 -26.53 -20.26
N PRO A 755 25.66 -27.39 -19.43
CA PRO A 755 24.25 -27.23 -19.05
C PRO A 755 24.01 -25.91 -18.31
N ASP A 756 24.82 -25.62 -17.29
CA ASP A 756 24.81 -24.35 -16.55
C ASP A 756 25.06 -23.16 -17.48
N GLY A 757 26.05 -23.28 -18.37
CA GLY A 757 26.47 -22.20 -19.26
C GLY A 757 25.46 -21.88 -20.37
N GLU A 758 24.70 -22.88 -20.83
CA GLU A 758 23.60 -22.69 -21.77
C GLU A 758 22.40 -22.01 -21.06
N GLU A 759 22.03 -22.40 -19.82
CA GLU A 759 20.99 -21.71 -19.04
C GLU A 759 21.39 -20.26 -18.69
N LEU A 760 22.63 -20.03 -18.27
CA LEU A 760 23.15 -18.69 -17.98
C LEU A 760 23.18 -17.81 -19.24
N LEU A 761 23.45 -18.38 -20.42
CA LEU A 761 23.42 -17.65 -21.69
C LEU A 761 21.99 -17.29 -22.11
N GLU A 762 21.02 -18.20 -21.96
CA GLU A 762 19.61 -17.92 -22.30
C GLU A 762 18.98 -16.87 -21.37
N ASN A 763 19.32 -16.88 -20.08
CA ASN A 763 18.84 -15.90 -19.11
C ASN A 763 19.64 -14.58 -19.11
N GLY A 764 20.82 -14.55 -19.76
CA GLY A 764 21.69 -13.39 -19.84
C GLY A 764 22.42 -13.07 -18.53
N PHE A 765 22.96 -14.09 -17.87
CA PHE A 765 23.83 -14.02 -16.69
C PHE A 765 25.23 -14.63 -16.90
N LEU A 766 25.56 -15.11 -18.12
CA LEU A 766 26.82 -15.79 -18.41
C LEU A 766 28.05 -14.88 -18.18
N GLU A 767 28.08 -13.71 -18.80
CA GLU A 767 29.19 -12.77 -18.62
C GLU A 767 29.25 -12.20 -17.19
N GLU A 768 28.14 -12.12 -16.48
CA GLU A 768 28.06 -11.71 -15.08
C GLU A 768 28.71 -12.74 -14.14
N VAL A 769 28.44 -14.04 -14.35
CA VAL A 769 29.15 -15.13 -13.65
C VAL A 769 30.63 -15.13 -14.02
N LEU A 770 30.98 -15.05 -15.32
CA LEU A 770 32.38 -15.01 -15.74
C LEU A 770 33.15 -13.81 -15.14
N LEU A 771 32.48 -12.67 -14.90
CA LEU A 771 33.07 -11.51 -14.24
C LEU A 771 33.35 -11.78 -12.74
N HIS A 772 32.41 -12.41 -12.03
CA HIS A 772 32.60 -12.88 -10.65
C HIS A 772 33.80 -13.85 -10.57
N GLU A 773 33.80 -14.90 -11.40
CA GLU A 773 34.91 -15.86 -11.48
C GLU A 773 36.25 -15.21 -11.87
N GLY A 774 36.22 -14.18 -12.73
CA GLY A 774 37.39 -13.36 -13.07
C GLY A 774 37.96 -12.58 -11.89
N GLY A 775 37.13 -12.27 -10.88
CA GLY A 775 37.54 -11.77 -9.58
C GLY A 775 38.41 -12.78 -8.84
N HIS A 776 37.96 -14.03 -8.72
CA HIS A 776 38.76 -15.10 -8.13
C HIS A 776 40.07 -15.34 -8.90
N VAL A 777 40.01 -15.43 -10.22
CA VAL A 777 41.15 -15.72 -11.11
C VAL A 777 42.23 -14.64 -11.07
N SER A 778 41.84 -13.37 -11.04
CA SER A 778 42.79 -12.27 -11.25
C SER A 778 43.00 -11.36 -10.05
N LEU A 779 42.06 -11.28 -9.09
CA LEU A 779 42.13 -10.32 -7.98
C LEU A 779 42.40 -10.96 -6.62
N ASP A 780 41.74 -12.06 -6.25
CA ASP A 780 41.88 -12.65 -4.92
C ASP A 780 43.34 -12.88 -4.48
N PRO A 781 44.25 -13.43 -5.33
CA PRO A 781 45.64 -13.69 -4.94
C PRO A 781 46.44 -12.44 -4.54
N GLY A 782 46.06 -11.26 -5.02
CA GLY A 782 46.71 -9.98 -4.72
C GLY A 782 45.95 -9.10 -3.73
N HIS A 783 44.61 -9.16 -3.73
CA HIS A 783 43.76 -8.16 -3.11
C HIS A 783 43.08 -8.64 -1.82
N GLU A 784 42.52 -9.86 -1.78
CA GLU A 784 41.67 -10.36 -0.68
C GLU A 784 42.31 -10.20 0.70
N ASN A 785 43.52 -10.74 0.87
CA ASN A 785 44.24 -10.70 2.15
C ASN A 785 45.10 -9.42 2.32
N SER A 786 44.98 -8.45 1.40
CA SER A 786 45.77 -7.22 1.47
C SER A 786 45.33 -6.34 2.65
N ALA A 787 46.29 -5.72 3.33
CA ALA A 787 46.02 -4.86 4.48
C ALA A 787 45.08 -3.68 4.13
N HIS A 788 45.13 -3.22 2.87
CA HIS A 788 44.29 -2.16 2.33
C HIS A 788 42.86 -2.65 2.01
N TRP A 789 42.68 -3.83 1.40
CA TRP A 789 41.33 -4.40 1.18
C TRP A 789 40.62 -4.64 2.51
N LEU A 790 41.30 -5.32 3.44
CA LEU A 790 40.76 -5.60 4.76
C LEU A 790 40.49 -4.31 5.55
N ALA A 791 41.17 -3.19 5.25
CA ALA A 791 40.84 -1.88 5.81
C ALA A 791 39.57 -1.27 5.17
N ALA A 792 39.41 -1.37 3.85
CA ALA A 792 38.21 -0.96 3.14
C ALA A 792 36.96 -1.75 3.60
N GLN A 793 37.05 -3.09 3.64
CA GLN A 793 36.00 -3.98 4.16
C GLN A 793 35.58 -3.60 5.60
N ARG A 794 36.55 -3.31 6.48
CA ARG A 794 36.26 -2.84 7.86
C ARG A 794 35.67 -1.44 7.92
N ALA A 795 36.03 -0.54 7.01
CA ALA A 795 35.46 0.80 6.92
C ALA A 795 34.04 0.80 6.32
N ASP A 796 33.73 -0.17 5.46
CA ASP A 796 32.37 -0.42 4.97
C ASP A 796 31.49 -1.02 6.07
N GLY A 797 32.02 -1.90 6.93
CA GLY A 797 31.27 -2.47 8.07
C GLY A 797 30.02 -3.30 7.70
N VAL A 798 29.80 -3.52 6.41
CA VAL A 798 28.75 -4.34 5.79
C VAL A 798 29.31 -4.88 4.48
N PHE A 799 28.61 -5.87 3.92
CA PHE A 799 28.95 -6.51 2.66
C PHE A 799 27.93 -6.13 1.59
N VAL A 800 28.30 -6.21 0.31
CA VAL A 800 27.38 -5.95 -0.80
C VAL A 800 26.35 -7.07 -0.98
N SER A 801 26.68 -8.29 -0.55
CA SER A 801 25.75 -9.42 -0.54
C SER A 801 25.80 -10.27 0.73
N ASP A 802 24.74 -11.05 0.95
CA ASP A 802 24.70 -12.09 1.98
C ASP A 802 25.83 -13.12 1.77
N TYR A 803 26.05 -13.55 0.52
CA TYR A 803 27.08 -14.51 0.15
C TYR A 803 28.50 -14.02 0.48
N ALA A 804 28.81 -12.75 0.18
CA ALA A 804 30.06 -12.10 0.55
C ALA A 804 30.25 -11.97 2.07
N ARG A 805 29.18 -11.68 2.83
CA ARG A 805 29.23 -11.63 4.30
C ARG A 805 29.57 -12.98 4.90
N ASP A 806 28.97 -14.04 4.38
CA ASP A 806 29.06 -15.38 4.96
C ASP A 806 30.36 -16.09 4.57
N HIS A 807 31.02 -15.63 3.50
CA HIS A 807 32.33 -16.11 3.03
C HIS A 807 33.32 -14.94 2.79
N PRO A 808 33.66 -14.13 3.80
CA PRO A 808 34.34 -12.83 3.63
C PRO A 808 35.84 -12.92 3.33
N GLY A 809 36.38 -14.13 3.32
CA GLY A 809 37.71 -14.53 2.84
C GLY A 809 37.58 -15.71 1.86
N ARG A 810 36.69 -15.52 0.88
CA ARG A 810 36.71 -16.17 -0.45
C ARG A 810 35.93 -15.33 -1.47
N GLU A 811 34.78 -14.79 -1.07
CA GLU A 811 33.80 -14.21 -2.00
C GLU A 811 33.84 -12.68 -2.08
N ASP A 812 34.41 -12.01 -1.08
CA ASP A 812 34.20 -10.57 -0.89
C ASP A 812 34.75 -9.70 -2.03
N VAL A 813 35.85 -10.11 -2.66
CA VAL A 813 36.45 -9.40 -3.80
C VAL A 813 35.64 -9.65 -5.08
N ALA A 814 35.33 -10.90 -5.40
CA ALA A 814 34.51 -11.30 -6.55
C ALA A 814 33.12 -10.65 -6.53
N GLU A 815 32.41 -10.76 -5.40
CA GLU A 815 31.11 -10.12 -5.18
C GLU A 815 31.18 -8.59 -5.18
N SER A 816 32.35 -7.97 -4.96
CA SER A 816 32.49 -6.52 -5.01
C SER A 816 32.89 -5.97 -6.39
N ILE A 817 33.63 -6.74 -7.20
CA ILE A 817 34.15 -6.22 -8.47
C ILE A 817 33.07 -6.16 -9.56
N LEU A 818 32.10 -7.07 -9.53
CA LEU A 818 30.92 -7.04 -10.40
C LEU A 818 30.08 -5.74 -10.22
N PRO A 819 29.59 -5.40 -9.01
CA PRO A 819 28.87 -4.15 -8.79
C PRO A 819 29.76 -2.90 -8.93
N TYR A 820 31.07 -2.98 -8.71
CA TYR A 820 32.01 -1.89 -9.05
C TYR A 820 32.05 -1.63 -10.56
N PHE A 821 32.24 -2.67 -11.38
CA PHE A 821 32.21 -2.58 -12.83
C PHE A 821 30.88 -2.00 -13.31
N ALA A 822 29.77 -2.53 -12.78
CA ALA A 822 28.44 -2.04 -13.08
C ALA A 822 28.26 -0.55 -12.75
N LEU A 823 28.71 -0.10 -11.58
CA LEU A 823 28.55 1.30 -11.16
C LEU A 823 29.48 2.28 -11.91
N ARG A 824 30.70 1.86 -12.29
CA ARG A 824 31.72 2.74 -12.90
C ARG A 824 31.77 2.69 -14.44
N TYR A 825 31.37 1.58 -15.06
CA TYR A 825 31.50 1.35 -16.50
C TYR A 825 30.17 1.06 -17.19
N ARG A 826 29.13 0.60 -16.46
CA ARG A 826 27.79 0.33 -17.00
C ARG A 826 26.60 0.83 -16.15
N PRO A 827 26.64 2.07 -15.63
CA PRO A 827 25.55 2.61 -14.80
C PRO A 827 24.23 2.80 -15.58
N ASP A 828 24.25 2.69 -16.92
CA ASP A 828 23.07 2.61 -17.79
C ASP A 828 22.27 1.31 -17.60
N ARG A 829 22.95 0.21 -17.27
CA ARG A 829 22.33 -1.11 -17.07
C ARG A 829 21.77 -1.33 -15.66
N LEU A 830 22.09 -0.45 -14.71
CA LEU A 830 21.61 -0.55 -13.34
C LEU A 830 20.41 0.37 -13.08
N THR A 831 19.39 -0.19 -12.40
CA THR A 831 18.32 0.62 -11.79
C THR A 831 18.90 1.64 -10.81
N GLU A 832 18.22 2.77 -10.63
CA GLU A 832 18.62 3.80 -9.65
C GLU A 832 18.72 3.21 -8.23
N ALA A 833 17.80 2.31 -7.87
CA ALA A 833 17.81 1.61 -6.60
C ALA A 833 19.05 0.72 -6.42
N ALA A 834 19.45 -0.03 -7.45
CA ALA A 834 20.66 -0.87 -7.42
C ALA A 834 21.93 -0.02 -7.33
N ARG A 835 22.06 1.05 -8.14
CA ARG A 835 23.19 2.00 -8.07
C ARG A 835 23.37 2.58 -6.68
N PHE A 836 22.27 3.03 -6.08
CA PHE A 836 22.30 3.54 -4.71
C PHE A 836 22.68 2.45 -3.70
N ALA A 837 22.07 1.27 -3.77
CA ALA A 837 22.33 0.19 -2.82
C ALA A 837 23.80 -0.27 -2.84
N ILE A 838 24.43 -0.36 -4.01
CA ILE A 838 25.86 -0.64 -4.18
C ILE A 838 26.72 0.46 -3.55
N ALA A 839 26.47 1.72 -3.92
CA ALA A 839 27.25 2.87 -3.46
C ALA A 839 27.12 3.11 -1.94
N ALA A 840 25.95 2.82 -1.38
CA ALA A 840 25.71 2.86 0.05
C ALA A 840 26.39 1.68 0.78
N ALA A 841 26.32 0.45 0.26
CA ALA A 841 26.84 -0.71 0.96
C ALA A 841 28.38 -0.68 1.09
N ILE A 842 29.10 -0.54 -0.03
CA ILE A 842 30.56 -0.80 -0.10
C ILE A 842 31.43 0.38 -0.59
N PRO A 843 31.22 1.62 -0.09
CA PRO A 843 31.86 2.84 -0.59
C PRO A 843 33.38 2.83 -0.54
N ASN A 844 34.00 2.26 0.50
CA ASN A 844 35.44 2.25 0.66
C ASN A 844 36.09 1.18 -0.24
N ARG A 845 35.40 0.07 -0.54
CA ARG A 845 35.86 -0.90 -1.55
C ARG A 845 35.72 -0.40 -2.98
N LEU A 846 34.68 0.38 -3.28
CA LEU A 846 34.56 1.07 -4.57
C LEU A 846 35.74 2.05 -4.77
N LEU A 847 36.10 2.82 -3.72
CA LEU A 847 37.29 3.66 -3.71
C LEU A 847 38.58 2.85 -3.85
N TYR A 848 38.72 1.73 -3.13
CA TYR A 848 39.88 0.85 -3.25
C TYR A 848 40.13 0.43 -4.70
N PHE A 849 39.09 -0.04 -5.41
CA PHE A 849 39.21 -0.43 -6.81
C PHE A 849 39.52 0.74 -7.75
N ASP A 850 38.94 1.93 -7.51
CA ASP A 850 39.30 3.15 -8.25
C ASP A 850 40.79 3.51 -8.06
N GLU A 851 41.38 3.20 -6.90
CA GLU A 851 42.80 3.48 -6.58
C GLU A 851 43.79 2.43 -7.12
N GLN A 852 43.36 1.23 -7.53
CA GLN A 852 44.29 0.18 -8.00
C GLN A 852 44.88 0.45 -9.39
N GLY A 853 44.30 1.35 -10.19
CA GLY A 853 44.77 1.67 -11.55
C GLY A 853 44.61 0.52 -12.56
N PHE A 854 43.62 -0.35 -12.34
CA PHE A 854 43.33 -1.52 -13.17
C PHE A 854 43.10 -1.18 -14.65
N ASP A 855 43.57 -2.06 -15.55
CA ASP A 855 43.20 -2.02 -16.96
C ASP A 855 41.78 -2.55 -17.14
N MET A 856 40.83 -1.62 -17.30
CA MET A 856 39.41 -1.92 -17.51
C MET A 856 39.02 -1.92 -18.99
N SER A 857 39.99 -1.91 -19.91
CA SER A 857 39.72 -2.05 -21.35
C SER A 857 38.99 -3.38 -21.64
N PRO A 858 38.11 -3.44 -22.65
CA PRO A 858 37.80 -2.40 -23.64
C PRO A 858 36.85 -1.30 -23.15
N TYR A 859 36.43 -1.28 -21.88
CA TYR A 859 35.46 -0.32 -21.36
C TYR A 859 36.10 1.01 -20.94
N THR A 860 35.45 2.10 -21.35
CA THR A 860 35.70 3.44 -20.81
C THR A 860 34.79 3.71 -19.61
N ARG A 861 35.34 4.25 -18.52
CA ARG A 861 34.57 4.68 -17.34
C ARG A 861 33.52 5.71 -17.76
N MET A 862 32.27 5.52 -17.37
CA MET A 862 31.17 6.42 -17.77
C MET A 862 31.05 7.60 -16.79
N GLU A 863 30.81 8.80 -17.32
CA GLU A 863 30.42 9.95 -16.48
C GLU A 863 29.01 9.72 -15.90
N SER A 864 28.78 10.19 -14.67
CA SER A 864 27.54 9.93 -13.94
C SER A 864 26.36 10.64 -14.60
N THR A 865 25.36 9.87 -15.05
CA THR A 865 24.14 10.38 -15.67
C THR A 865 23.08 10.88 -14.67
N VAL A 866 23.42 10.97 -13.38
CA VAL A 866 22.61 11.67 -12.37
C VAL A 866 22.89 13.17 -12.51
N PRO A 867 21.86 14.04 -12.65
CA PRO A 867 22.06 15.48 -12.72
C PRO A 867 22.86 16.01 -11.52
N ALA A 868 23.97 16.70 -11.80
CA ALA A 868 24.93 17.23 -10.83
C ALA A 868 25.58 16.17 -9.89
N ALA A 869 26.26 15.18 -10.48
CA ALA A 869 27.16 14.28 -9.77
C ALA A 869 28.59 14.36 -10.32
N ASP A 870 29.50 15.03 -9.62
CA ASP A 870 30.96 14.85 -9.82
C ASP A 870 31.45 13.73 -8.87
N PRO A 871 31.77 12.52 -9.37
CA PRO A 871 32.24 11.42 -8.53
C PRO A 871 33.64 11.65 -7.95
N ASN A 872 34.36 12.70 -8.35
CA ASN A 872 35.65 13.09 -7.75
C ASN A 872 35.49 13.95 -6.47
N SER A 873 34.26 14.31 -6.09
CA SER A 873 33.95 15.16 -4.92
C SER A 873 34.14 14.48 -3.56
N LEU A 874 34.59 13.23 -3.52
CA LEU A 874 35.06 12.54 -2.32
C LEU A 874 36.41 13.13 -1.86
N GLU A 875 36.38 14.33 -1.26
CA GLU A 875 37.57 14.98 -0.73
C GLU A 875 38.30 14.11 0.30
N ARG A 876 39.63 14.06 0.20
CA ARG A 876 40.50 13.27 1.09
C ARG A 876 40.26 13.62 2.56
N PRO A 877 39.90 12.64 3.42
CA PRO A 877 39.94 12.83 4.86
C PRO A 877 41.34 13.27 5.31
N ARG A 878 41.44 14.41 6.02
CA ARG A 878 42.74 15.01 6.44
C ARG A 878 43.56 14.15 7.42
N SER A 879 43.07 12.98 7.80
CA SER A 879 43.78 11.95 8.55
C SER A 879 44.72 11.09 7.70
N TRP A 880 44.48 10.95 6.39
CA TRP A 880 45.38 10.23 5.47
C TRP A 880 46.48 11.14 4.94
N GLN A 881 47.44 11.47 5.80
CA GLN A 881 48.78 11.85 5.32
C GLN A 881 49.52 10.58 4.85
N PRO A 882 50.23 10.61 3.70
CA PRO A 882 51.13 9.52 3.36
C PRO A 882 52.26 9.47 4.39
N PHE A 883 52.40 8.33 5.06
CA PHE A 883 53.65 8.02 5.76
C PHE A 883 54.71 7.73 4.69
N GLU A 884 55.50 8.75 4.34
CA GLU A 884 56.75 8.56 3.61
C GLU A 884 57.71 7.72 4.47
N SER A 885 57.62 6.39 4.35
CA SER A 885 58.59 5.47 4.92
C SER A 885 59.88 5.56 4.08
N PRO A 886 61.02 6.02 4.64
CA PRO A 886 62.20 6.40 3.86
C PRO A 886 63.07 5.17 3.48
N TYR A 887 62.44 4.11 2.97
CA TYR A 887 63.08 2.83 2.64
C TYR A 887 62.57 2.20 1.32
N ILE A 888 62.65 2.95 0.22
CA ILE A 888 62.87 2.32 -1.09
C ILE A 888 64.39 2.20 -1.26
N GLY A 889 64.93 0.99 -1.15
CA GLY A 889 66.37 0.79 -1.10
C GLY A 889 66.83 -0.67 -1.24
N LEU A 890 66.91 -1.14 -2.49
CA LEU A 890 67.67 -2.32 -2.95
C LEU A 890 67.17 -3.70 -2.45
N TYR A 891 66.61 -4.52 -3.35
CA TYR A 891 67.28 -5.68 -3.98
C TYR A 891 66.24 -6.59 -4.67
N TRP A 892 66.31 -6.66 -6.01
CA TRP A 892 65.80 -7.71 -6.92
C TRP A 892 64.38 -8.23 -6.71
#